data_AF-A0A445DIV1-F1
#
_entry.id   AF-A0A445DIV1-F1
#
_cell.length_a   1.000
_cell.length_b   1.000
_cell.length_c   1.000
_cell.angle_alpha   90.00
_cell.angle_beta   90.00
_cell.angle_gamma   90.00
#
_symmetry.space_group_name_H-M   'P 1'
#
loop_
_entity.id
_entity.type
_entity.pdbx_description
1 polymer ?
#
loop_
_entity_poly.entity_id
_entity_poly.type
_entity_poly.pdbx_seq_one_letter_code
_entity_poly.pdbx_strand_id
1 'polypeptide(L)'
;MMSFLSSFKVVALCYGVFMFGVFLSSEAQLDPSFYNKTCPNVHSIVREVINNVSKTDPRMPASLLRLHFHDCFVQGCDGSLLLNNTATIVSEQQARPNNNSIRGLDVVNQIKTAVENACPGIVSCADILALAAEISSVLDQGPDWKVQLGRRDSLTANITLAQNLPGPSLTLDQLKARFTAQGLNTTDLVALSGAHTFGRARCSLFVGRLYNFSNTGNPDPSLNSSYLQTLRSLCPNGGPGTTVANLDLTTPDTFDKNYYSNLQVHKGLLQSDQELFSTSGADTIDIVNKFSSDQNAFFEAFKASMIKMGNIGVLTGTQGEIRKQCNFINSQSAQLGLYNVASKESSSSEDGMKEKFDSISFQSAINEFLLAIVLCGVVVLGTFPLSSDAQASQLDPSFYRDTCPTVHSIVRDVLRNVSKTDPRILASLMRVHFHDCFVQGCDASILLNDTATIVSEQGAAPNNNSIRGLNVVNDIKTAVEAVCPNTVSCADILALAAEIASVLGGGPDWKVALGRRDSLTANRTLANQNLPAAFFTLPQLTTAFANQGLNITDLVTLSGAHTFGRAQCQFFFARLYNFNGTGNPDPTLDSSYRQILQSQCPIDGSKNTSVVNLDLTTPDTVDNKYYSNLQAQKGLLQSDQELFSTPNASTTAIVNNFSANQTLFFEAFKASMIKMGNIGVLTGTNGEIRKQCNFVNSNSMGLANVASNKESFSENGIGCDGSILLNDTSSIVSEQSAGPNNNSIRGLDVINQIKTAVENACPAVVSCADIVALAAEVSSELANGPSWQVPLGRRDSLTANQTLANQNLPAANFNLTLLISRFANQNLNITDLVALSGAHTIGRAQCRFFSNRLYNFSSSGNPDPTLNTSYLQTLKSICPNDGGSGTNLTNLDLTTPDTFDNNYYSNLQQQNGLLQSDQELWNTTGASTITIVNSFSSNQTLFFEAFKASMIKMGNIGVLTGSQGEIRTQCNFVNGNSSGLATLVTKQSQDNDGRGGGPDWKVALGRRDSAHTFGRAQCQFFFARLYNFNGTGNPDPTLDSSYRQILQSQCPIDGSKNTSVVNLDLTTPDTVDNKYYSNLQAQKGLLQSDQELFSTPNASTTAIVNNFSANQTLFFEAFRASMIKMGNIGVLTGSNGEIRKQCNLVNSNSMGLANVSSNKEFFSEDGMDTKNIENQFLVSKMNNQNATK
;
A
#
# COMPACT_ATOMS: atom_id res chain seq x y z
N MET A 1 46.69 -44.85 33.04
CA MET A 1 45.45 -44.29 33.60
C MET A 1 45.63 -42.90 34.24
N MET A 2 46.65 -42.12 33.85
CA MET A 2 46.79 -40.69 34.23
C MET A 2 47.07 -39.75 33.02
N SER A 3 47.12 -40.26 31.79
CA SER A 3 47.33 -39.46 30.56
C SER A 3 46.06 -39.20 29.75
N PHE A 4 44.89 -39.64 30.23
CA PHE A 4 43.59 -39.47 29.54
C PHE A 4 42.72 -38.33 30.12
N LEU A 5 43.19 -37.65 31.18
CA LEU A 5 42.42 -36.62 31.90
C LEU A 5 42.91 -35.18 31.66
N SER A 6 44.01 -34.96 30.94
CA SER A 6 44.53 -33.62 30.63
C SER A 6 44.04 -33.02 29.31
N SER A 7 43.56 -33.85 28.37
CA SER A 7 43.11 -33.39 27.03
C SER A 7 41.66 -32.90 27.00
N PHE A 8 40.87 -33.14 28.04
CA PHE A 8 39.49 -32.62 28.16
C PHE A 8 39.42 -31.18 28.68
N LYS A 9 40.48 -30.67 29.32
CA LYS A 9 40.49 -29.29 29.85
C LYS A 9 40.90 -28.25 28.82
N VAL A 10 41.71 -28.60 27.81
CA VAL A 10 42.14 -27.67 26.75
C VAL A 10 41.05 -27.53 25.67
N VAL A 11 40.32 -28.62 25.35
CA VAL A 11 39.17 -28.58 24.43
C VAL A 11 37.98 -27.82 25.02
N ALA A 12 37.75 -27.90 26.34
CA ALA A 12 36.72 -27.13 27.03
C ALA A 12 37.07 -25.63 27.17
N LEU A 13 38.36 -25.28 27.31
CA LEU A 13 38.82 -23.88 27.38
C LEU A 13 38.77 -23.20 26.00
N CYS A 14 39.06 -23.94 24.91
CA CYS A 14 38.92 -23.44 23.54
C CYS A 14 37.45 -23.33 23.08
N TYR A 15 36.55 -24.22 23.56
CA TYR A 15 35.09 -24.07 23.38
C TYR A 15 34.55 -22.82 24.08
N GLY A 16 35.11 -22.45 25.24
CA GLY A 16 34.71 -21.26 26.00
C GLY A 16 35.21 -19.94 25.40
N VAL A 17 36.40 -19.91 24.80
CA VAL A 17 36.97 -18.69 24.19
C VAL A 17 36.44 -18.45 22.76
N PHE A 18 36.07 -19.50 22.01
CA PHE A 18 35.46 -19.36 20.68
C PHE A 18 33.95 -19.03 20.74
N MET A 19 33.27 -19.34 21.86
CA MET A 19 31.88 -18.91 22.12
C MET A 19 31.76 -17.47 22.66
N PHE A 20 32.88 -16.79 22.94
CA PHE A 20 32.89 -15.39 23.43
C PHE A 20 33.53 -14.38 22.46
N GLY A 21 34.14 -14.84 21.35
CA GLY A 21 34.97 -14.01 20.48
C GLY A 21 34.36 -13.60 19.13
N VAL A 22 33.15 -14.05 18.79
CA VAL A 22 32.46 -13.65 17.55
C VAL A 22 31.13 -12.99 17.90
N PHE A 23 31.19 -11.90 18.66
CA PHE A 23 30.17 -10.88 18.55
C PHE A 23 30.45 -10.14 17.24
N LEU A 24 29.77 -10.56 16.18
CA LEU A 24 29.57 -9.69 15.03
C LEU A 24 28.97 -8.39 15.58
N SER A 25 29.73 -7.30 15.50
CA SER A 25 29.27 -5.95 15.83
C SER A 25 28.18 -5.55 14.84
N SER A 26 26.95 -6.00 15.06
CA SER A 26 25.79 -5.41 14.42
C SER A 26 25.62 -4.00 15.01
N GLU A 27 25.68 -2.97 14.17
CA GLU A 27 25.14 -1.64 14.50
C GLU A 27 23.67 -1.84 14.89
N ALA A 28 23.40 -1.88 16.20
CA ALA A 28 22.08 -2.20 16.70
C ALA A 28 21.20 -0.96 16.54
N GLN A 29 20.26 -1.01 15.60
CA GLN A 29 19.25 0.03 15.38
C GLN A 29 18.30 0.11 16.58
N LEU A 30 17.72 1.29 16.83
CA LEU A 30 16.81 1.48 17.94
C LEU A 30 15.51 0.67 17.75
N ASP A 31 15.12 -0.08 18.78
CA ASP A 31 14.06 -1.10 18.74
C ASP A 31 13.33 -1.11 20.11
N PRO A 32 11.99 -1.21 20.26
CA PRO A 32 11.39 -1.20 21.59
C PRO A 32 11.52 -2.55 22.29
N SER A 33 11.78 -3.60 21.51
CA SER A 33 12.07 -4.95 21.94
C SER A 33 13.57 -5.17 22.21
N PHE A 34 14.41 -4.13 22.07
CA PHE A 34 15.88 -4.22 22.19
C PHE A 34 16.34 -4.97 23.45
N TYR A 35 15.69 -4.73 24.59
CA TYR A 35 16.02 -5.37 25.86
C TYR A 35 15.20 -6.64 26.17
N ASN A 36 14.28 -7.09 25.31
CA ASN A 36 13.38 -8.22 25.61
C ASN A 36 14.12 -9.52 25.93
N LYS A 37 15.32 -9.72 25.39
CA LYS A 37 16.15 -10.91 25.68
C LYS A 37 17.23 -10.65 26.73
N THR A 38 17.76 -9.43 26.80
CA THR A 38 18.96 -9.09 27.58
C THR A 38 18.64 -8.43 28.92
N CYS A 39 17.52 -7.72 29.03
CA CYS A 39 16.98 -7.17 30.27
C CYS A 39 15.44 -7.07 30.22
N PRO A 40 14.71 -8.20 30.18
CA PRO A 40 13.25 -8.24 29.96
C PRO A 40 12.43 -7.43 30.98
N ASN A 41 12.98 -7.22 32.18
CA ASN A 41 12.29 -6.52 33.27
C ASN A 41 12.60 -5.01 33.33
N VAL A 42 13.38 -4.46 32.40
CA VAL A 42 13.84 -3.05 32.47
C VAL A 42 12.68 -2.06 32.64
N HIS A 43 11.60 -2.20 31.86
CA HIS A 43 10.43 -1.31 31.96
C HIS A 43 9.78 -1.38 33.34
N SER A 44 9.59 -2.59 33.88
CA SER A 44 9.01 -2.79 35.21
C SER A 44 9.87 -2.22 36.35
N ILE A 45 11.20 -2.35 36.24
CA ILE A 45 12.15 -1.81 37.23
C ILE A 45 12.10 -0.28 37.24
N VAL A 46 12.15 0.34 36.05
CA VAL A 46 12.03 1.80 35.91
C VAL A 46 10.69 2.27 36.49
N ARG A 47 9.59 1.58 36.16
CA ARG A 47 8.24 1.89 36.65
C ARG A 47 8.12 1.79 38.16
N GLU A 48 8.70 0.77 38.77
CA GLU A 48 8.65 0.59 40.22
C GLU A 48 9.33 1.75 40.95
N VAL A 49 10.53 2.14 40.52
CA VAL A 49 11.27 3.25 41.13
C VAL A 49 10.49 4.55 40.99
N ILE A 50 9.99 4.87 39.79
CA ILE A 50 9.24 6.11 39.55
C ILE A 50 7.94 6.13 40.37
N ASN A 51 7.19 5.02 40.39
CA ASN A 51 5.96 4.90 41.18
C ASN A 51 6.21 5.04 42.69
N ASN A 52 7.36 4.61 43.19
CA ASN A 52 7.68 4.77 44.60
C ASN A 52 8.06 6.22 44.94
N VAL A 53 8.82 6.89 44.07
CA VAL A 53 9.15 8.30 44.27
C VAL A 53 7.93 9.19 44.11
N SER A 54 7.05 8.92 43.14
CA SER A 54 5.85 9.73 42.88
C SER A 54 4.87 9.78 44.06
N LYS A 55 4.81 8.71 44.87
CA LYS A 55 4.02 8.68 46.13
C LYS A 55 4.48 9.72 47.15
N THR A 56 5.75 10.11 47.11
CA THR A 56 6.33 11.09 48.05
C THR A 56 6.51 12.47 47.44
N ASP A 57 6.70 12.55 46.12
CA ASP A 57 6.73 13.81 45.38
C ASP A 57 5.96 13.66 44.05
N PRO A 58 4.69 14.13 43.99
CA PRO A 58 3.86 14.03 42.79
C PRO A 58 4.40 14.84 41.60
N ARG A 59 5.42 15.69 41.81
CA ARG A 59 6.06 16.46 40.71
C ARG A 59 7.15 15.66 40.00
N MET A 60 7.53 14.49 40.51
CA MET A 60 8.65 13.73 39.96
C MET A 60 8.39 13.24 38.54
N PRO A 61 7.21 12.70 38.18
CA PRO A 61 6.94 12.29 36.80
C PRO A 61 7.13 13.43 35.79
N ALA A 62 6.55 14.61 36.05
CA ALA A 62 6.77 15.80 35.22
C ALA A 62 8.25 16.23 35.17
N SER A 63 8.99 16.06 36.26
CA SER A 63 10.44 16.37 36.32
C SER A 63 11.26 15.42 35.44
N LEU A 64 10.93 14.13 35.41
CA LEU A 64 11.60 13.12 34.59
C LEU A 64 11.28 13.28 33.10
N LEU A 65 10.03 13.59 32.75
CA LEU A 65 9.65 13.95 31.39
C LEU A 65 10.44 15.17 30.90
N ARG A 66 10.56 16.20 31.75
CA ARG A 66 11.36 17.40 31.47
C ARG A 66 12.84 17.07 31.30
N LEU A 67 13.42 16.14 32.08
CA LEU A 67 14.82 15.74 31.91
C LEU A 67 15.07 15.15 30.51
N HIS A 68 14.17 14.31 30.01
CA HIS A 68 14.33 13.73 28.67
C HIS A 68 14.27 14.80 27.57
N PHE A 69 13.32 15.75 27.64
CA PHE A 69 13.28 16.88 26.71
C PHE A 69 14.58 17.71 26.74
N HIS A 70 15.07 18.01 27.94
CA HIS A 70 16.27 18.81 28.15
C HIS A 70 17.57 18.14 27.69
N ASP A 71 17.59 16.81 27.60
CA ASP A 71 18.69 16.04 27.00
C ASP A 71 18.61 16.14 25.47
N CYS A 72 17.44 15.80 24.91
CA CYS A 72 17.20 15.76 23.46
C CYS A 72 17.41 17.09 22.72
N PHE A 73 17.05 18.23 23.32
CA PHE A 73 17.11 19.55 22.67
C PHE A 73 18.51 20.22 22.72
N VAL A 74 19.55 19.48 23.09
CA VAL A 74 20.93 19.97 23.16
C VAL A 74 21.76 19.39 22.02
N GLN A 75 22.46 18.28 22.25
CA GLN A 75 23.31 17.60 21.27
C GLN A 75 22.74 16.25 20.82
N GLY A 76 21.61 15.84 21.38
CA GLY A 76 20.91 14.60 21.09
C GLY A 76 20.31 13.97 22.35
N CYS A 77 19.44 12.99 22.19
CA CYS A 77 18.92 12.18 23.28
C CYS A 77 19.95 11.11 23.69
N ASP A 78 21.13 11.53 24.12
CA ASP A 78 22.31 10.67 24.34
C ASP A 78 22.71 10.59 25.83
N GLY A 79 21.90 11.15 26.73
CA GLY A 79 22.15 11.18 28.16
C GLY A 79 23.30 12.11 28.57
N SER A 80 23.73 13.03 27.70
CA SER A 80 24.77 14.02 28.01
C SER A 80 24.38 14.94 29.17
N LEU A 81 23.09 15.24 29.35
CA LEU A 81 22.57 16.07 30.43
C LEU A 81 22.94 15.53 31.82
N LEU A 82 23.08 14.21 31.95
CA LEU A 82 23.35 13.53 33.21
C LEU A 82 24.81 13.66 33.66
N LEU A 83 25.73 14.05 32.77
CA LEU A 83 27.16 14.12 33.09
C LEU A 83 27.46 15.26 34.08
N ASN A 84 28.17 14.92 35.15
CA ASN A 84 28.67 15.90 36.11
C ASN A 84 29.88 16.66 35.55
N ASN A 85 30.13 17.83 36.13
CA ASN A 85 31.31 18.60 35.79
C ASN A 85 32.58 17.85 36.22
N THR A 86 33.56 17.73 35.31
CA THR A 86 34.87 17.12 35.57
C THR A 86 35.98 18.02 35.04
N ALA A 87 37.24 17.57 35.09
CA ALA A 87 38.35 18.31 34.48
C ALA A 87 38.21 18.47 32.95
N THR A 88 37.49 17.56 32.29
CA THR A 88 37.35 17.52 30.83
C THR A 88 35.91 17.71 30.33
N ILE A 89 34.93 17.68 31.24
CA ILE A 89 33.50 17.85 30.91
C ILE A 89 32.98 19.10 31.61
N VAL A 90 32.48 20.06 30.83
CA VAL A 90 31.67 21.16 31.33
C VAL A 90 30.21 20.76 31.24
N SER A 91 29.57 20.59 32.40
CA SER A 91 28.24 19.99 32.49
C SER A 91 27.13 20.89 31.96
N GLU A 92 26.21 20.31 31.19
CA GLU A 92 24.95 20.95 30.77
C GLU A 92 24.05 21.33 31.96
N GLN A 93 24.24 20.68 33.11
CA GLN A 93 23.52 20.99 34.35
C GLN A 93 23.79 22.44 34.82
N GLN A 94 24.93 23.03 34.42
CA GLN A 94 25.30 24.41 34.76
C GLN A 94 24.74 25.46 33.79
N ALA A 95 24.11 25.05 32.68
CA ALA A 95 23.48 25.99 31.75
C ALA A 95 22.32 26.74 32.43
N ARG A 96 22.06 27.99 32.04
CA ARG A 96 21.04 28.85 32.67
C ARG A 96 19.65 28.18 32.77
N PRO A 97 19.14 27.45 31.76
CA PRO A 97 17.84 26.77 31.87
C PRO A 97 17.83 25.57 32.83
N ASN A 98 19.00 25.02 33.15
CA ASN A 98 19.18 23.80 33.94
C ASN A 98 19.64 24.09 35.38
N ASN A 99 20.49 25.09 35.57
CA ASN A 99 21.16 25.40 36.82
C ASN A 99 20.15 25.62 37.96
N ASN A 100 20.20 24.77 38.99
CA ASN A 100 19.26 24.74 40.12
C ASN A 100 17.78 24.60 39.73
N SER A 101 17.49 24.12 38.51
CA SER A 101 16.15 24.04 37.92
C SER A 101 15.76 22.61 37.55
N ILE A 102 16.67 21.83 36.94
CA ILE A 102 16.46 20.40 36.67
C ILE A 102 16.37 19.59 37.97
N ARG A 103 15.50 18.58 37.99
CA ARG A 103 15.22 17.70 39.13
C ARG A 103 15.12 16.26 38.65
N GLY A 104 15.36 15.28 39.53
CA GLY A 104 15.24 13.86 39.21
C GLY A 104 16.55 13.20 38.76
N LEU A 105 17.68 13.91 38.77
CA LEU A 105 19.00 13.33 38.50
C LEU A 105 19.34 12.19 39.48
N ASP A 106 18.99 12.35 40.74
CA ASP A 106 19.12 11.35 41.78
C ASP A 106 18.20 10.14 41.53
N VAL A 107 16.97 10.37 41.06
CA VAL A 107 16.02 9.32 40.70
C VAL A 107 16.51 8.51 39.51
N VAL A 108 17.05 9.16 38.47
CA VAL A 108 17.69 8.46 37.33
C VAL A 108 18.84 7.57 37.81
N ASN A 109 19.65 8.02 38.77
CA ASN A 109 20.70 7.19 39.36
C ASN A 109 20.15 6.03 40.21
N GLN A 110 19.03 6.21 40.91
CA GLN A 110 18.34 5.13 41.62
C GLN A 110 17.82 4.08 40.63
N ILE A 111 17.17 4.52 39.54
CA ILE A 111 16.74 3.63 38.45
C ILE A 111 17.95 2.89 37.89
N LYS A 112 19.03 3.60 37.58
CA LYS A 112 20.25 2.99 37.05
C LYS A 112 20.82 1.95 38.00
N THR A 113 20.85 2.24 39.30
CA THR A 113 21.31 1.27 40.31
C THR A 113 20.45 0.01 40.33
N ALA A 114 19.12 0.16 40.29
CA ALA A 114 18.19 -0.97 40.25
C ALA A 114 18.34 -1.79 38.96
N VAL A 115 18.50 -1.11 37.82
CA VAL A 115 18.72 -1.74 36.51
C VAL A 115 20.08 -2.46 36.46
N GLU A 116 21.16 -1.85 36.96
CA GLU A 116 22.48 -2.51 37.03
C GLU A 116 22.49 -3.73 37.96
N ASN A 117 21.70 -3.73 39.02
CA ASN A 117 21.55 -4.90 39.88
C ASN A 117 20.82 -6.06 39.18
N ALA A 118 19.92 -5.77 38.24
CA ALA A 118 19.14 -6.77 37.51
C ALA A 118 19.82 -7.23 36.20
N CYS A 119 20.44 -6.32 35.47
CA CYS A 119 21.08 -6.55 34.18
C CYS A 119 22.35 -5.69 34.02
N PRO A 120 23.46 -6.07 34.69
CA PRO A 120 24.69 -5.28 34.73
C PRO A 120 25.26 -4.95 33.35
N GLY A 121 25.53 -3.66 33.10
CA GLY A 121 26.18 -3.17 31.88
C GLY A 121 25.36 -3.30 30.60
N ILE A 122 24.04 -3.52 30.69
CA ILE A 122 23.19 -3.75 29.52
C ILE A 122 22.49 -2.46 29.06
N VAL A 123 21.86 -1.73 29.97
CA VAL A 123 20.93 -0.62 29.64
C VAL A 123 21.61 0.73 29.81
N SER A 124 21.55 1.60 28.79
CA SER A 124 22.13 2.96 28.87
C SER A 124 21.31 3.90 29.76
N CYS A 125 21.95 4.97 30.24
CA CYS A 125 21.23 6.03 30.94
C CYS A 125 20.35 6.87 30.00
N ALA A 126 20.74 6.99 28.73
CA ALA A 126 19.91 7.58 27.68
C ALA A 126 18.57 6.84 27.51
N ASP A 127 18.59 5.50 27.48
CA ASP A 127 17.36 4.70 27.44
C ASP A 127 16.56 4.77 28.74
N ILE A 128 17.22 4.90 29.89
CA ILE A 128 16.53 5.15 31.17
C ILE A 128 15.76 6.48 31.13
N LEU A 129 16.33 7.55 30.58
CA LEU A 129 15.62 8.84 30.43
C LEU A 129 14.38 8.70 29.54
N ALA A 130 14.52 8.01 28.42
CA ALA A 130 13.42 7.80 27.47
C ALA A 130 12.29 6.93 28.07
N LEU A 131 12.65 5.85 28.78
CA LEU A 131 11.68 5.02 29.53
C LEU A 131 11.03 5.81 30.66
N ALA A 132 11.80 6.60 31.40
CA ALA A 132 11.28 7.38 32.51
C ALA A 132 10.26 8.42 32.04
N ALA A 133 10.46 9.04 30.88
CA ALA A 133 9.51 9.97 30.27
C ALA A 133 8.16 9.30 29.93
N GLU A 134 8.18 8.15 29.28
CA GLU A 134 6.97 7.39 28.91
C GLU A 134 6.20 6.91 30.13
N ILE A 135 6.91 6.26 31.06
CA ILE A 135 6.32 5.76 32.30
C ILE A 135 5.74 6.90 33.14
N SER A 136 6.40 8.06 33.16
CA SER A 136 5.90 9.24 33.87
C SER A 136 4.59 9.76 33.29
N SER A 137 4.45 9.74 31.97
CA SER A 137 3.17 10.08 31.32
C SER A 137 2.08 9.10 31.74
N VAL A 138 2.35 7.79 31.64
CA VAL A 138 1.36 6.74 31.98
C VAL A 138 0.94 6.76 33.45
N LEU A 139 1.88 6.97 34.39
CA LEU A 139 1.58 7.01 35.82
C LEU A 139 0.64 8.17 36.18
N ASP A 140 0.72 9.28 35.45
CA ASP A 140 -0.12 10.46 35.65
C ASP A 140 -1.29 10.51 34.64
N GLN A 141 -1.74 9.35 34.14
CA GLN A 141 -2.91 9.14 33.26
C GLN A 141 -2.78 9.65 31.82
N GLY A 142 -1.55 9.95 31.40
CA GLY A 142 -1.22 10.34 30.04
C GLY A 142 -1.07 9.16 29.07
N PRO A 143 -0.74 9.45 27.80
CA PRO A 143 -0.54 8.44 26.78
C PRO A 143 0.70 7.57 27.00
N ASP A 144 0.61 6.30 26.63
CA ASP A 144 1.77 5.42 26.44
C ASP A 144 2.36 5.57 25.03
N TRP A 145 3.65 5.27 24.85
CA TRP A 145 4.24 5.10 23.52
C TRP A 145 5.34 4.05 23.52
N LYS A 146 5.66 3.52 22.34
CA LYS A 146 6.78 2.59 22.21
C LYS A 146 8.08 3.37 22.22
N VAL A 147 8.77 3.33 23.36
CA VAL A 147 10.09 3.93 23.50
C VAL A 147 11.08 3.16 22.61
N GLN A 148 11.76 3.86 21.72
CA GLN A 148 12.77 3.27 20.85
C GLN A 148 14.04 3.04 21.66
N LEU A 149 14.44 1.80 21.96
CA LEU A 149 15.54 1.49 22.89
C LEU A 149 16.80 1.01 22.14
N GLY A 150 17.96 1.05 22.80
CA GLY A 150 19.25 0.69 22.22
C GLY A 150 20.24 1.86 22.11
N ARG A 151 19.95 2.98 22.77
CA ARG A 151 20.83 4.15 22.78
C ARG A 151 22.12 3.85 23.52
N ARG A 152 23.21 4.49 23.11
CA ARG A 152 24.46 4.60 23.85
C ARG A 152 24.54 5.94 24.55
N ASP A 153 25.20 5.95 25.70
CA ASP A 153 25.49 7.14 26.48
C ASP A 153 26.62 7.95 25.85
N SER A 154 26.44 9.27 25.81
CA SER A 154 27.43 10.22 25.35
C SER A 154 28.68 10.25 26.24
N LEU A 155 29.81 10.51 25.59
CA LEU A 155 31.09 10.75 26.27
C LEU A 155 31.36 12.23 26.54
N THR A 156 30.52 13.13 26.01
CA THR A 156 30.68 14.58 26.09
C THR A 156 29.37 15.28 26.42
N ALA A 157 29.45 16.51 26.92
CA ALA A 157 28.31 17.38 27.17
C ALA A 157 28.53 18.76 26.55
N ASN A 158 27.46 19.48 26.19
CA ASN A 158 27.56 20.77 25.50
C ASN A 158 26.76 21.87 26.20
N ILE A 159 27.42 22.54 27.16
CA ILE A 159 26.83 23.67 27.89
C ILE A 159 26.35 24.80 26.96
N THR A 160 27.06 25.10 25.87
CA THR A 160 26.73 26.20 24.95
C THR A 160 25.41 25.96 24.25
N LEU A 161 25.16 24.73 23.78
CA LEU A 161 23.88 24.36 23.21
C LEU A 161 22.78 24.37 24.28
N ALA A 162 23.08 23.90 25.49
CA ALA A 162 22.13 23.91 26.61
C ALA A 162 21.72 25.33 27.05
N GLN A 163 22.51 26.38 26.76
CA GLN A 163 22.09 27.78 26.98
C GLN A 163 20.93 28.21 26.08
N ASN A 164 20.73 27.54 24.94
CA ASN A 164 19.77 27.92 23.90
C ASN A 164 18.45 27.12 23.95
N LEU A 165 18.20 26.37 25.03
CA LEU A 165 16.94 25.65 25.22
C LEU A 165 15.73 26.61 25.14
N PRO A 166 14.57 26.16 24.60
CA PRO A 166 13.36 26.98 24.53
C PRO A 166 12.99 27.57 25.89
N GLY A 167 12.86 28.90 25.95
CA GLY A 167 12.61 29.65 27.17
C GLY A 167 11.13 30.03 27.37
N PRO A 168 10.72 30.34 28.61
CA PRO A 168 9.33 30.62 28.98
C PRO A 168 8.77 31.95 28.44
N SER A 169 9.64 32.79 27.86
CA SER A 169 9.33 34.13 27.34
C SER A 169 9.59 34.26 25.84
N LEU A 170 9.80 33.14 25.14
CA LEU A 170 9.99 33.16 23.70
C LEU A 170 8.68 33.48 23.00
N THR A 171 8.75 34.24 21.90
CA THR A 171 7.63 34.48 21.00
C THR A 171 7.32 33.22 20.19
N LEU A 172 6.13 33.16 19.57
CA LEU A 172 5.75 32.02 18.72
C LEU A 172 6.76 31.76 17.59
N ASP A 173 7.25 32.80 16.91
CA ASP A 173 8.25 32.65 15.84
C ASP A 173 9.57 32.08 16.36
N GLN A 174 10.00 32.50 17.54
CA GLN A 174 11.20 31.98 18.18
C GLN A 174 11.02 30.50 18.59
N LEU A 175 9.83 30.14 19.11
CA LEU A 175 9.50 28.76 19.43
C LEU A 175 9.54 27.88 18.18
N LYS A 176 8.87 28.29 17.10
CA LYS A 176 8.89 27.58 15.82
C LYS A 176 10.30 27.40 15.30
N ALA A 177 11.11 28.45 15.28
CA ALA A 177 12.50 28.38 14.82
C ALA A 177 13.34 27.37 15.63
N ARG A 178 13.14 27.31 16.95
CA ARG A 178 13.87 26.37 17.82
C ARG A 178 13.44 24.92 17.61
N PHE A 179 12.15 24.67 17.39
CA PHE A 179 11.64 23.32 17.11
C PHE A 179 12.04 22.86 15.71
N THR A 180 11.93 23.73 14.70
CA THR A 180 12.39 23.43 13.33
C THR A 180 13.88 23.11 13.29
N ALA A 181 14.71 23.79 14.08
CA ALA A 181 16.14 23.48 14.18
C ALA A 181 16.42 22.07 14.73
N GLN A 182 15.44 21.44 15.39
CA GLN A 182 15.50 20.06 15.89
C GLN A 182 14.74 19.07 14.97
N GLY A 183 14.31 19.50 13.78
CA GLY A 183 13.53 18.68 12.85
C GLY A 183 12.07 18.49 13.24
N LEU A 184 11.55 19.32 14.15
CA LEU A 184 10.17 19.24 14.67
C LEU A 184 9.30 20.35 14.06
N ASN A 185 8.07 19.99 13.65
CA ASN A 185 7.16 20.92 12.97
C ASN A 185 6.22 21.67 13.94
N THR A 186 5.32 22.51 13.41
CA THR A 186 4.36 23.29 14.23
C THR A 186 3.45 22.41 15.08
N THR A 187 3.04 21.23 14.58
CA THR A 187 2.23 20.29 15.38
C THR A 187 3.06 19.71 16.52
N ASP A 188 4.32 19.36 16.26
CA ASP A 188 5.24 18.86 17.29
C ASP A 188 5.51 19.91 18.38
N LEU A 189 5.62 21.19 18.01
CA LEU A 189 5.71 22.30 18.96
C LEU A 189 4.48 22.35 19.88
N VAL A 190 3.27 22.37 19.32
CA VAL A 190 2.04 22.48 20.12
C VAL A 190 1.81 21.23 20.97
N ALA A 191 2.08 20.04 20.42
CA ALA A 191 1.92 18.78 21.12
C ALA A 191 2.92 18.66 22.28
N LEU A 192 4.22 18.82 22.05
CA LEU A 192 5.23 18.71 23.11
C LEU A 192 5.08 19.79 24.20
N SER A 193 4.62 20.98 23.84
CA SER A 193 4.25 22.01 24.84
C SER A 193 3.11 21.56 25.75
N GLY A 194 2.26 20.63 25.29
CA GLY A 194 1.21 20.00 26.09
C GLY A 194 1.72 19.21 27.29
N ALA A 195 3.01 18.86 27.36
CA ALA A 195 3.63 18.32 28.57
C ALA A 195 3.48 19.24 29.79
N HIS A 196 3.20 20.53 29.59
CA HIS A 196 2.87 21.48 30.66
C HIS A 196 1.49 21.25 31.31
N THR A 197 0.72 20.23 30.89
CA THR A 197 -0.52 19.81 31.57
C THR A 197 -0.32 19.32 33.01
N PHE A 198 0.90 19.01 33.40
CA PHE A 198 1.22 18.53 34.74
C PHE A 198 2.60 19.05 35.16
N GLY A 199 2.76 19.38 36.45
CA GLY A 199 3.97 20.00 36.97
C GLY A 199 3.82 21.49 37.30
N ARG A 200 4.95 22.12 37.67
CA ARG A 200 4.97 23.48 38.23
C ARG A 200 6.18 24.28 37.76
N ALA A 201 6.00 25.60 37.63
CA ALA A 201 7.07 26.54 37.35
C ALA A 201 7.32 27.47 38.55
N ARG A 202 8.59 27.88 38.74
CA ARG A 202 8.96 28.88 39.75
C ARG A 202 8.57 30.28 39.29
N CYS A 203 8.17 31.14 40.23
CA CYS A 203 7.82 32.54 39.96
C CYS A 203 8.90 33.27 39.14
N SER A 204 10.19 32.97 39.37
CA SER A 204 11.30 33.57 38.62
C SER A 204 11.20 33.41 37.10
N LEU A 205 10.45 32.42 36.60
CA LEU A 205 10.29 32.15 35.16
C LEU A 205 9.21 33.02 34.50
N PHE A 206 8.24 33.54 35.26
CA PHE A 206 7.10 34.27 34.70
C PHE A 206 6.78 35.59 35.44
N VAL A 207 7.53 35.99 36.46
CA VAL A 207 7.31 37.27 37.17
C VAL A 207 7.42 38.48 36.24
N GLY A 208 8.29 38.41 35.23
CA GLY A 208 8.40 39.44 34.19
C GLY A 208 7.07 39.63 33.44
N ARG A 209 6.37 38.52 33.15
CA ARG A 209 5.04 38.54 32.52
C ARG A 209 3.97 39.23 33.37
N LEU A 210 4.09 39.19 34.71
CA LEU A 210 3.10 39.76 35.63
C LEU A 210 3.27 41.26 35.88
N TYR A 211 4.48 41.81 35.71
CA TYR A 211 4.80 43.18 36.14
C TYR A 211 5.53 44.03 35.10
N ASN A 212 6.26 43.44 34.16
CA ASN A 212 7.09 44.17 33.21
C ASN A 212 7.21 43.42 31.87
N PHE A 213 6.07 43.06 31.30
CA PHE A 213 6.00 42.32 30.05
C PHE A 213 6.65 43.14 28.93
N SER A 214 7.61 42.56 28.21
CA SER A 214 8.35 43.22 27.13
C SER A 214 8.95 44.58 27.53
N ASN A 215 9.39 44.72 28.79
CA ASN A 215 9.96 45.95 29.35
C ASN A 215 9.00 47.17 29.35
N THR A 216 7.68 46.94 29.31
CA THR A 216 6.67 48.00 29.23
C THR A 216 6.30 48.62 30.59
N GLY A 217 6.78 48.06 31.70
CA GLY A 217 6.34 48.38 33.07
C GLY A 217 4.93 47.88 33.39
N ASN A 218 4.29 47.11 32.50
CA ASN A 218 2.91 46.65 32.61
C ASN A 218 2.82 45.11 32.53
N PRO A 219 1.73 44.48 33.04
CA PRO A 219 1.49 43.05 32.84
C PRO A 219 1.27 42.70 31.36
N ASP A 220 1.49 41.43 31.02
CA ASP A 220 1.16 40.87 29.70
C ASP A 220 -0.33 41.09 29.39
N PRO A 221 -0.67 41.80 28.28
CA PRO A 221 -2.05 42.09 27.92
C PRO A 221 -2.86 40.84 27.56
N SER A 222 -2.20 39.74 27.19
CA SER A 222 -2.86 38.47 26.89
C SER A 222 -3.27 37.67 28.13
N LEU A 223 -2.88 38.10 29.34
CA LEU A 223 -3.14 37.36 30.58
C LEU A 223 -4.48 37.77 31.19
N ASN A 224 -5.30 36.78 31.52
CA ASN A 224 -6.58 36.98 32.21
C ASN A 224 -6.40 37.79 33.50
N SER A 225 -7.17 38.87 33.65
CA SER A 225 -7.01 39.85 34.72
C SER A 225 -7.25 39.30 36.13
N SER A 226 -8.18 38.35 36.29
CA SER A 226 -8.45 37.71 37.59
C SER A 226 -7.36 36.72 37.95
N TYR A 227 -6.87 35.97 36.95
CA TYR A 227 -5.75 35.07 37.15
C TYR A 227 -4.44 35.82 37.43
N LEU A 228 -4.22 36.96 36.77
CA LEU A 228 -3.11 37.88 37.08
C LEU A 228 -3.11 38.28 38.56
N GLN A 229 -4.27 38.65 39.14
CA GLN A 229 -4.35 39.00 40.56
C GLN A 229 -3.97 37.80 41.46
N THR A 230 -4.44 36.61 41.10
CA THR A 230 -4.07 35.36 41.78
C THR A 230 -2.56 35.14 41.74
N LEU A 231 -1.95 35.23 40.56
CA LEU A 231 -0.51 35.05 40.37
C LEU A 231 0.31 36.13 41.08
N ARG A 232 -0.14 37.39 41.13
CA ARG A 232 0.53 38.47 41.87
C ARG A 232 0.49 38.26 43.38
N SER A 233 -0.56 37.63 43.91
CA SER A 233 -0.63 37.26 45.33
C SER A 233 0.38 36.16 45.67
N LEU A 234 0.56 35.20 44.76
CA LEU A 234 1.50 34.09 44.91
C LEU A 234 2.96 34.49 44.65
N CYS A 235 3.17 35.41 43.69
CA CYS A 235 4.46 35.87 43.19
C CYS A 235 4.55 37.41 43.26
N PRO A 236 4.71 38.01 44.46
CA PRO A 236 4.80 39.47 44.59
C PRO A 236 6.03 40.05 43.87
N ASN A 237 5.92 41.31 43.41
CA ASN A 237 7.03 42.01 42.76
C ASN A 237 8.22 42.16 43.73
N GLY A 238 9.40 41.69 43.34
CA GLY A 238 10.57 41.64 44.22
C GLY A 238 10.56 40.51 45.26
N GLY A 239 9.62 39.56 45.19
CA GLY A 239 9.60 38.37 46.02
C GLY A 239 10.77 37.41 45.72
N PRO A 240 10.94 36.33 46.51
CA PRO A 240 12.10 35.43 46.43
C PRO A 240 12.20 34.63 45.12
N GLY A 241 11.16 34.61 44.29
CA GLY A 241 11.16 33.93 42.99
C GLY A 241 11.13 32.39 43.04
N THR A 242 11.30 31.78 44.22
CA THR A 242 11.38 30.33 44.43
C THR A 242 10.03 29.64 44.61
N THR A 243 8.98 30.39 44.95
CA THR A 243 7.59 29.88 45.03
C THR A 243 7.18 29.29 43.68
N VAL A 244 6.41 28.20 43.71
CA VAL A 244 5.97 27.48 42.52
C VAL A 244 4.48 27.68 42.25
N ALA A 245 4.11 27.76 40.98
CA ALA A 245 2.73 27.78 40.50
C ALA A 245 2.49 26.60 39.57
N ASN A 246 1.27 26.08 39.54
CA ASN A 246 0.91 24.99 38.64
C ASN A 246 0.85 25.46 37.19
N LEU A 247 1.43 24.67 36.28
CA LEU A 247 1.37 24.93 34.85
C LEU A 247 -0.05 24.71 34.31
N ASP A 248 -0.73 23.67 34.83
CA ASP A 248 -2.16 23.46 34.68
C ASP A 248 -2.90 23.81 35.97
N LEU A 249 -3.87 24.72 35.89
CA LEU A 249 -4.65 25.17 37.03
C LEU A 249 -5.83 24.25 37.37
N THR A 250 -6.27 23.45 36.41
CA THR A 250 -7.44 22.59 36.51
C THR A 250 -7.04 21.24 37.09
N THR A 251 -5.95 20.67 36.56
CA THR A 251 -5.51 19.30 36.88
C THR A 251 -3.97 19.22 37.02
N PRO A 252 -3.37 19.84 38.05
CA PRO A 252 -1.91 20.04 38.15
C PRO A 252 -1.04 18.78 38.26
N ASP A 253 -1.67 17.62 38.51
CA ASP A 253 -1.08 16.30 38.72
C ASP A 253 -1.68 15.25 37.76
N THR A 254 -2.27 15.68 36.65
CA THR A 254 -2.84 14.75 35.65
C THR A 254 -2.45 15.19 34.26
N PHE A 255 -2.02 14.23 33.46
CA PHE A 255 -1.69 14.46 32.07
C PHE A 255 -2.96 14.44 31.23
N ASP A 256 -3.48 15.61 30.84
CA ASP A 256 -4.72 15.72 30.08
C ASP A 256 -4.74 16.96 29.15
N LYS A 257 -5.91 17.27 28.58
CA LYS A 257 -6.07 18.37 27.64
C LYS A 257 -6.36 19.74 28.28
N ASN A 258 -6.57 19.81 29.59
CA ASN A 258 -7.01 21.03 30.28
C ASN A 258 -5.98 22.16 30.18
N TYR A 259 -4.71 21.83 29.96
CA TYR A 259 -3.67 22.77 29.55
C TYR A 259 -4.15 23.68 28.41
N TYR A 260 -4.69 23.10 27.33
CA TYR A 260 -5.16 23.86 26.17
C TYR A 260 -6.45 24.64 26.47
N SER A 261 -7.34 24.09 27.30
CA SER A 261 -8.52 24.81 27.77
C SER A 261 -8.14 26.05 28.58
N ASN A 262 -7.07 25.99 29.38
CA ASN A 262 -6.53 27.14 30.09
C ASN A 262 -6.01 28.22 29.12
N LEU A 263 -5.34 27.83 28.02
CA LEU A 263 -4.87 28.79 27.00
C LEU A 263 -6.02 29.54 26.35
N GLN A 264 -7.13 28.84 26.04
CA GLN A 264 -8.33 29.43 25.41
C GLN A 264 -8.98 30.52 26.27
N VAL A 265 -8.87 30.43 27.59
CA VAL A 265 -9.40 31.43 28.53
C VAL A 265 -8.32 32.37 29.07
N HIS A 266 -7.20 32.50 28.35
CA HIS A 266 -6.10 33.42 28.66
C HIS A 266 -5.42 33.13 30.02
N LYS A 267 -5.40 31.86 30.42
CA LYS A 267 -4.83 31.38 31.69
C LYS A 267 -3.57 30.53 31.53
N GLY A 268 -2.88 30.58 30.38
CA GLY A 268 -1.53 30.02 30.27
C GLY A 268 -0.58 30.69 31.26
N LEU A 269 0.21 29.90 32.01
CA LEU A 269 1.12 30.43 33.03
C LEU A 269 2.31 31.15 32.39
N LEU A 270 3.01 30.47 31.50
CA LEU A 270 4.17 30.99 30.78
C LEU A 270 3.73 31.81 29.58
N GLN A 271 4.55 32.78 29.17
CA GLN A 271 4.28 33.53 27.95
C GLN A 271 4.34 32.58 26.74
N SER A 272 5.39 31.76 26.65
CA SER A 272 5.58 30.79 25.56
C SER A 272 4.34 29.92 25.31
N ASP A 273 3.64 29.54 26.38
CA ASP A 273 2.43 28.71 26.31
C ASP A 273 1.26 29.52 25.76
N GLN A 274 1.07 30.74 26.28
CA GLN A 274 -0.03 31.61 25.87
C GLN A 274 0.10 32.09 24.41
N GLU A 275 1.33 32.25 23.91
CA GLU A 275 1.61 32.60 22.50
C GLU A 275 1.04 31.56 21.52
N LEU A 276 0.93 30.28 21.91
CA LEU A 276 0.34 29.23 21.06
C LEU A 276 -1.12 29.53 20.68
N PHE A 277 -1.84 30.34 21.47
CA PHE A 277 -3.24 30.68 21.23
C PHE A 277 -3.48 32.19 21.01
N SER A 278 -2.63 33.05 21.56
CA SER A 278 -2.86 34.50 21.59
C SER A 278 -2.12 35.29 20.51
N THR A 279 -1.25 34.65 19.71
CA THR A 279 -0.68 35.29 18.52
C THR A 279 -1.74 35.36 17.40
N SER A 280 -2.16 36.57 17.03
CA SER A 280 -3.21 36.77 16.02
C SER A 280 -2.87 36.12 14.67
N GLY A 281 -3.79 35.28 14.16
CA GLY A 281 -3.64 34.61 12.86
C GLY A 281 -2.65 33.45 12.85
N ALA A 282 -2.17 32.99 14.01
CA ALA A 282 -1.27 31.87 14.09
C ALA A 282 -1.93 30.54 13.70
N ASP A 283 -1.22 29.74 12.91
CA ASP A 283 -1.54 28.36 12.55
C ASP A 283 -1.61 27.39 13.76
N THR A 284 -1.10 27.79 14.93
CA THR A 284 -1.19 27.02 16.17
C THR A 284 -2.56 27.08 16.83
N ILE A 285 -3.37 28.11 16.52
CA ILE A 285 -4.69 28.32 17.14
C ILE A 285 -5.61 27.13 16.86
N ASP A 286 -5.63 26.64 15.62
CA ASP A 286 -6.47 25.51 15.23
C ASP A 286 -6.04 24.21 15.93
N ILE A 287 -4.74 24.02 16.14
CA ILE A 287 -4.18 22.87 16.84
C ILE A 287 -4.55 22.92 18.33
N VAL A 288 -4.42 24.10 18.97
CA VAL A 288 -4.83 24.31 20.37
C VAL A 288 -6.34 24.09 20.54
N ASN A 289 -7.16 24.60 19.62
CA ASN A 289 -8.62 24.37 19.64
C ASN A 289 -8.97 22.89 19.51
N LYS A 290 -8.28 22.17 18.60
CA LYS A 290 -8.45 20.73 18.44
C LYS A 290 -8.07 19.97 19.71
N PHE A 291 -6.91 20.24 20.28
CA PHE A 291 -6.45 19.53 21.47
C PHE A 291 -7.29 19.85 22.72
N SER A 292 -7.77 21.10 22.85
CA SER A 292 -8.70 21.47 23.94
C SER A 292 -10.07 20.77 23.82
N SER A 293 -10.54 20.49 22.61
CA SER A 293 -11.82 19.79 22.40
C SER A 293 -11.67 18.26 22.43
N ASP A 294 -10.53 17.72 22.02
CA ASP A 294 -10.28 16.30 21.85
C ASP A 294 -8.96 15.84 22.50
N GLN A 295 -9.09 15.09 23.60
CA GLN A 295 -7.95 14.55 24.33
C GLN A 295 -7.20 13.47 23.54
N ASN A 296 -7.92 12.68 22.75
CA ASN A 296 -7.30 11.62 21.96
C ASN A 296 -6.45 12.22 20.85
N ALA A 297 -6.91 13.30 20.21
CA ALA A 297 -6.12 14.03 19.24
C ALA A 297 -4.84 14.61 19.84
N PHE A 298 -4.91 15.17 21.06
CA PHE A 298 -3.73 15.62 21.79
C PHE A 298 -2.78 14.45 22.08
N PHE A 299 -3.30 13.35 22.63
CA PHE A 299 -2.49 12.20 23.05
C PHE A 299 -1.79 11.55 21.85
N GLU A 300 -2.47 11.33 20.73
CA GLU A 300 -1.83 10.75 19.54
C GLU A 300 -0.76 11.65 18.94
N ALA A 301 -0.98 12.97 18.93
CA ALA A 301 0.05 13.92 18.52
C ALA A 301 1.24 13.92 19.49
N PHE A 302 0.98 13.90 20.81
CA PHE A 302 2.02 13.85 21.84
C PHE A 302 2.90 12.60 21.72
N LYS A 303 2.29 11.41 21.53
CA LYS A 303 3.02 10.15 21.29
C LYS A 303 3.94 10.25 20.08
N ALA A 304 3.40 10.70 18.95
CA ALA A 304 4.16 10.83 17.71
C ALA A 304 5.33 11.81 17.88
N SER A 305 5.10 12.95 18.53
CA SER A 305 6.15 13.96 18.76
C SER A 305 7.18 13.50 19.79
N MET A 306 6.82 12.73 20.82
CA MET A 306 7.76 12.15 21.78
C MET A 306 8.66 11.09 21.12
N ILE A 307 8.13 10.28 20.20
CA ILE A 307 8.93 9.33 19.41
C ILE A 307 9.92 10.08 18.51
N LYS A 308 9.45 11.10 17.78
CA LYS A 308 10.33 11.94 16.94
C LYS A 308 11.43 12.60 17.78
N MET A 309 11.04 13.26 18.86
CA MET A 309 11.97 13.95 19.76
C MET A 309 12.98 12.96 20.35
N GLY A 310 12.53 11.81 20.86
CA GLY A 310 13.37 10.79 21.47
C GLY A 310 14.41 10.14 20.53
N ASN A 311 14.31 10.40 19.22
CA ASN A 311 15.23 9.90 18.21
C ASN A 311 16.22 10.96 17.70
N ILE A 312 16.17 12.19 18.22
CA ILE A 312 17.10 13.26 17.85
C ILE A 312 18.51 12.89 18.33
N GLY A 313 19.50 12.93 17.44
CA GLY A 313 20.93 12.86 17.80
C GLY A 313 21.34 11.64 18.62
N VAL A 314 20.63 10.52 18.50
CA VAL A 314 20.89 9.30 19.27
C VAL A 314 22.22 8.65 18.89
N LEU A 315 22.94 8.14 19.88
CA LEU A 315 24.15 7.34 19.68
C LEU A 315 23.78 5.85 19.72
N THR A 316 24.35 5.04 18.84
CA THR A 316 24.13 3.58 18.79
C THR A 316 25.44 2.82 18.55
N GLY A 317 25.41 1.49 18.60
CA GLY A 317 26.58 0.68 18.26
C GLY A 317 27.82 1.03 19.12
N THR A 318 28.88 1.53 18.47
CA THR A 318 30.14 1.96 19.11
C THR A 318 30.27 3.48 19.26
N GLN A 319 29.22 4.26 18.99
CA GLN A 319 29.25 5.73 18.99
C GLN A 319 29.24 6.34 20.41
N GLY A 320 29.00 5.53 21.44
CA GLY A 320 29.02 5.91 22.84
C GLY A 320 29.24 4.69 23.72
N GLU A 321 28.94 4.78 25.01
CA GLU A 321 29.13 3.69 25.96
C GLU A 321 27.85 3.29 26.71
N ILE A 322 27.95 2.28 27.59
CA ILE A 322 26.93 2.03 28.62
C ILE A 322 27.57 2.42 29.95
N ARG A 323 27.18 3.57 30.50
CA ARG A 323 27.73 4.03 31.79
C ARG A 323 27.23 3.14 32.91
N LYS A 324 28.07 2.85 33.90
CA LYS A 324 27.62 2.16 35.14
C LYS A 324 26.94 3.10 36.13
N GLN A 325 27.34 4.37 36.10
CA GLN A 325 26.71 5.45 36.85
C GLN A 325 26.42 6.58 35.86
N CYS A 326 25.20 7.08 35.82
CA CYS A 326 24.82 8.05 34.78
C CYS A 326 25.60 9.36 34.86
N ASN A 327 26.20 9.66 36.01
CA ASN A 327 26.87 10.93 36.23
C ASN A 327 28.29 11.00 35.64
N PHE A 328 28.86 9.85 35.26
CA PHE A 328 30.28 9.75 34.90
C PHE A 328 30.49 8.80 33.72
N ILE A 329 31.45 9.16 32.86
CA ILE A 329 31.98 8.23 31.85
C ILE A 329 32.75 7.09 32.54
N ASN A 330 32.81 5.91 31.90
CA ASN A 330 33.57 4.80 32.47
C ASN A 330 35.09 5.05 32.37
N SER A 331 35.86 4.47 33.29
CA SER A 331 37.31 4.74 33.45
C SER A 331 38.19 4.32 32.26
N GLN A 332 37.82 3.31 31.48
CA GLN A 332 38.56 2.91 30.26
C GLN A 332 38.33 3.91 29.10
N SER A 333 37.10 4.42 28.97
CA SER A 333 36.72 5.44 27.99
C SER A 333 37.41 6.78 28.27
N ALA A 334 37.62 7.12 29.56
CA ALA A 334 38.35 8.31 29.98
C ALA A 334 39.84 8.32 29.57
N GLN A 335 40.50 7.14 29.54
CA GLN A 335 41.92 7.03 29.11
C GLN A 335 42.09 7.16 27.59
N LEU A 336 41.15 6.66 26.79
CA LEU A 336 41.14 6.83 25.32
C LEU A 336 40.90 8.29 24.91
N GLY A 337 40.07 9.02 25.65
CA GLY A 337 39.86 10.46 25.44
C GLY A 337 41.10 11.33 25.71
N LEU A 338 41.93 10.96 26.68
CA LEU A 338 43.19 11.67 27.01
C LEU A 338 44.25 11.51 25.91
N TYR A 339 44.29 10.37 25.21
CA TYR A 339 45.26 10.13 24.13
C TYR A 339 45.01 11.01 22.89
N ASN A 340 43.74 11.38 22.64
CA ASN A 340 43.36 12.21 21.49
C ASN A 340 43.47 13.73 21.74
N VAL A 341 43.60 14.16 23.00
CA VAL A 341 43.83 15.57 23.36
C VAL A 341 45.33 15.91 23.36
N ALA A 342 46.20 14.94 23.64
CA ALA A 342 47.65 15.14 23.68
C ALA A 342 48.31 15.26 22.28
N SER A 343 47.59 14.95 21.19
CA SER A 343 48.15 15.03 19.81
C SER A 343 47.98 16.41 19.15
N LYS A 344 47.70 17.46 19.93
CA LYS A 344 47.51 18.82 19.41
C LYS A 344 48.28 19.88 20.20
N GLU A 345 49.55 19.62 20.50
CA GLU A 345 50.48 20.70 20.84
C GLU A 345 51.94 20.37 20.46
N SER A 346 52.56 21.33 19.76
CA SER A 346 53.98 21.50 19.46
C SER A 346 54.62 20.64 18.34
N SER A 347 54.85 21.32 17.21
CA SER A 347 55.95 21.07 16.30
C SER A 347 57.27 21.52 16.93
N SER A 348 58.26 20.63 17.08
CA SER A 348 59.68 20.92 16.79
C SER A 348 60.62 19.77 17.15
N SER A 349 61.57 19.55 16.24
CA SER A 349 62.93 18.98 16.36
C SER A 349 63.15 17.48 16.55
N GLU A 350 64.05 17.02 15.68
CA GLU A 350 64.77 15.74 15.56
C GLU A 350 65.47 15.30 16.86
N ASP A 351 65.50 13.98 17.15
CA ASP A 351 66.69 13.11 17.08
C ASP A 351 66.49 11.79 17.85
N GLY A 352 67.04 10.68 17.33
CA GLY A 352 67.58 9.61 18.17
C GLY A 352 66.78 8.32 18.47
N MET A 353 67.14 7.26 17.73
CA MET A 353 67.62 5.95 18.27
C MET A 353 66.64 4.76 18.54
N LYS A 354 66.59 3.84 17.54
CA LYS A 354 66.88 2.38 17.55
C LYS A 354 66.23 1.34 18.52
N GLU A 355 65.92 0.19 17.87
CA GLU A 355 65.82 -1.22 18.33
C GLU A 355 64.47 -1.67 18.96
N LYS A 356 63.82 -2.81 18.62
CA LYS A 356 64.27 -4.08 18.01
C LYS A 356 63.09 -5.06 17.68
N PHE A 357 63.33 -5.93 16.69
CA PHE A 357 62.82 -7.31 16.46
C PHE A 357 61.52 -7.62 15.67
N ASP A 358 61.75 -7.98 14.38
CA ASP A 358 61.44 -9.25 13.65
C ASP A 358 60.08 -9.96 13.86
N SER A 359 59.21 -10.18 12.87
CA SER A 359 59.26 -10.77 11.50
C SER A 359 58.79 -12.25 11.45
N ILE A 360 57.80 -12.54 10.59
CA ILE A 360 57.80 -13.55 9.49
C ILE A 360 56.37 -13.88 9.03
N SER A 361 56.22 -13.86 7.70
CA SER A 361 55.06 -14.19 6.85
C SER A 361 54.64 -15.66 6.90
N PHE A 362 53.42 -15.99 6.44
CA PHE A 362 53.26 -17.13 5.53
C PHE A 362 52.02 -16.99 4.64
N GLN A 363 52.28 -16.83 3.34
CA GLN A 363 51.34 -17.03 2.24
C GLN A 363 51.38 -18.52 1.86
N SER A 364 50.22 -19.17 1.67
CA SER A 364 49.99 -20.14 0.58
C SER A 364 48.67 -20.91 0.74
N ALA A 365 47.77 -20.63 -0.22
CA ALA A 365 46.79 -21.53 -0.85
C ALA A 365 45.68 -22.11 0.05
N ILE A 366 44.40 -21.71 -0.08
CA ILE A 366 43.59 -21.69 -1.31
C ILE A 366 43.70 -23.03 -2.07
N ASN A 367 43.13 -24.08 -1.49
CA ASN A 367 42.33 -25.08 -2.20
C ASN A 367 41.72 -26.05 -1.19
N GLU A 368 40.43 -26.35 -1.36
CA GLU A 368 39.56 -27.36 -0.70
C GLU A 368 38.24 -26.81 -0.12
N PHE A 369 37.96 -25.52 -0.31
CA PHE A 369 36.71 -24.86 0.13
C PHE A 369 35.45 -25.17 -0.72
N LEU A 370 35.43 -26.23 -1.56
CA LEU A 370 34.36 -26.38 -2.57
C LEU A 370 33.56 -27.70 -2.56
N LEU A 371 33.59 -28.55 -1.53
CA LEU A 371 32.84 -29.83 -1.59
C LEU A 371 31.96 -30.22 -0.39
N ALA A 372 31.82 -29.42 0.67
CA ALA A 372 31.11 -29.86 1.89
C ALA A 372 29.79 -29.12 2.20
N ILE A 373 29.30 -28.25 1.31
CA ILE A 373 28.10 -27.43 1.57
C ILE A 373 26.77 -28.21 1.48
N VAL A 374 26.74 -29.42 0.94
CA VAL A 374 25.46 -29.97 0.48
C VAL A 374 24.89 -31.09 1.37
N LEU A 375 25.47 -31.40 2.55
CA LEU A 375 24.92 -32.45 3.42
C LEU A 375 24.33 -32.03 4.78
N CYS A 376 23.02 -31.86 4.77
CA CYS A 376 22.07 -32.14 5.86
C CYS A 376 21.75 -31.04 6.88
N GLY A 377 20.83 -30.16 6.50
CA GLY A 377 19.70 -29.90 7.39
C GLY A 377 18.75 -31.11 7.41
N VAL A 378 18.04 -31.32 8.53
CA VAL A 378 16.61 -31.72 8.66
C VAL A 378 16.31 -32.33 10.06
N VAL A 379 15.12 -31.96 10.60
CA VAL A 379 14.38 -32.42 11.82
C VAL A 379 14.89 -31.87 13.17
N VAL A 380 14.12 -31.19 14.03
CA VAL A 380 12.81 -31.55 14.62
C VAL A 380 12.02 -30.32 15.09
N LEU A 381 10.73 -30.29 14.71
CA LEU A 381 9.61 -29.48 15.24
C LEU A 381 8.98 -30.13 16.49
N GLY A 382 8.38 -29.34 17.38
CA GLY A 382 7.43 -29.81 18.41
C GLY A 382 7.15 -28.79 19.55
N THR A 383 6.33 -27.75 19.31
CA THR A 383 4.94 -27.54 19.81
C THR A 383 4.77 -27.13 21.28
N PHE A 384 4.18 -25.95 21.54
CA PHE A 384 3.08 -25.62 22.49
C PHE A 384 2.67 -24.12 22.33
N PRO A 385 1.47 -23.67 22.77
CA PRO A 385 0.48 -22.99 21.93
C PRO A 385 0.36 -21.46 22.10
N LEU A 386 -0.43 -20.88 21.19
CA LEU A 386 -0.78 -19.47 21.01
C LEU A 386 -1.69 -18.89 22.11
N SER A 387 -1.45 -17.62 22.45
CA SER A 387 -2.50 -16.65 22.80
C SER A 387 -2.09 -15.26 22.30
N SER A 388 -2.88 -14.75 21.37
CA SER A 388 -2.79 -13.42 20.75
C SER A 388 -3.54 -12.38 21.56
N ASP A 389 -2.93 -11.22 21.82
CA ASP A 389 -3.49 -9.94 21.36
C ASP A 389 -2.56 -8.72 21.60
N ALA A 390 -2.54 -7.86 20.57
CA ALA A 390 -2.25 -6.42 20.49
C ALA A 390 -0.85 -5.87 20.87
N GLN A 391 0.04 -5.74 19.88
CA GLN A 391 1.17 -4.80 19.89
C GLN A 391 0.89 -3.58 18.99
N ALA A 392 0.89 -2.37 19.55
CA ALA A 392 1.10 -1.12 18.82
C ALA A 392 2.60 -0.97 18.51
N SER A 393 2.97 -0.73 17.24
CA SER A 393 4.28 -1.12 16.70
C SER A 393 5.18 0.05 16.26
N GLN A 394 6.39 0.11 16.84
CA GLN A 394 7.56 0.86 16.37
C GLN A 394 8.14 0.26 15.08
N LEU A 395 8.93 1.06 14.34
CA LEU A 395 9.74 0.54 13.23
C LEU A 395 10.87 -0.39 13.72
N ASP A 396 10.95 -1.60 13.17
CA ASP A 396 11.92 -2.65 13.49
C ASP A 396 12.31 -3.38 12.19
N PRO A 397 13.60 -3.59 11.87
CA PRO A 397 14.01 -4.43 10.74
C PRO A 397 13.46 -5.86 10.73
N SER A 398 13.07 -6.36 11.90
CA SER A 398 12.48 -7.68 12.12
C SER A 398 10.95 -7.67 12.20
N PHE A 399 10.30 -6.53 11.93
CA PHE A 399 8.85 -6.33 12.07
C PHE A 399 8.00 -7.41 11.40
N TYR A 400 8.34 -7.79 10.17
CA TYR A 400 7.61 -8.81 9.41
C TYR A 400 8.15 -10.23 9.59
N ARG A 401 9.11 -10.47 10.49
CA ARG A 401 9.75 -11.79 10.65
C ARG A 401 8.73 -12.90 10.90
N ASP A 402 7.70 -12.61 11.69
CA ASP A 402 6.73 -13.62 12.12
C ASP A 402 5.41 -13.54 11.31
N THR A 403 5.09 -12.38 10.70
CA THR A 403 3.84 -12.14 9.95
C THR A 403 3.99 -12.21 8.43
N CYS A 404 5.17 -11.90 7.90
CA CYS A 404 5.52 -12.05 6.49
C CYS A 404 7.02 -12.33 6.29
N PRO A 405 7.53 -13.50 6.75
CA PRO A 405 8.95 -13.83 6.73
C PRO A 405 9.60 -13.77 5.34
N THR A 406 8.80 -13.89 4.28
CA THR A 406 9.24 -13.92 2.88
C THR A 406 9.20 -12.56 2.18
N VAL A 407 8.79 -11.48 2.86
CA VAL A 407 8.65 -10.15 2.22
C VAL A 407 9.94 -9.74 1.50
N HIS A 408 11.10 -9.91 2.15
CA HIS A 408 12.39 -9.50 1.60
C HIS A 408 12.80 -10.31 0.37
N SER A 409 12.45 -11.60 0.31
CA SER A 409 12.72 -12.44 -0.87
C SER A 409 11.77 -12.12 -2.02
N ILE A 410 10.48 -11.88 -1.73
CA ILE A 410 9.49 -11.50 -2.75
C ILE A 410 9.90 -10.21 -3.45
N VAL A 411 10.21 -9.16 -2.68
CA VAL A 411 10.67 -7.87 -3.23
C VAL A 411 11.93 -8.09 -4.08
N ARG A 412 12.87 -8.89 -3.59
CA ARG A 412 14.12 -9.19 -4.31
C ARG A 412 13.91 -9.93 -5.61
N ASP A 413 13.01 -10.89 -5.66
CA ASP A 413 12.75 -11.69 -6.85
C ASP A 413 12.06 -10.87 -7.95
N VAL A 414 11.10 -10.02 -7.56
CA VAL A 414 10.47 -9.07 -8.50
C VAL A 414 11.52 -8.13 -9.06
N LEU A 415 12.31 -7.46 -8.20
CA LEU A 415 13.37 -6.53 -8.62
C LEU A 415 14.42 -7.19 -9.52
N ARG A 416 14.87 -8.40 -9.16
CA ARG A 416 15.83 -9.17 -9.95
C ARG A 416 15.28 -9.54 -11.33
N ASN A 417 13.98 -9.78 -11.46
CA ASN A 417 13.38 -10.12 -12.73
C ASN A 417 13.21 -8.88 -13.61
N VAL A 418 12.71 -7.77 -13.06
CA VAL A 418 12.54 -6.54 -13.84
C VAL A 418 13.89 -5.93 -14.24
N SER A 419 14.94 -6.09 -13.42
CA SER A 419 16.27 -5.54 -13.71
C SER A 419 16.99 -6.27 -14.85
N LYS A 420 16.65 -7.53 -15.13
CA LYS A 420 17.19 -8.27 -16.30
C LYS A 420 16.79 -7.63 -17.62
N THR A 421 15.57 -7.09 -17.68
CA THR A 421 15.04 -6.43 -18.88
C THR A 421 15.38 -4.95 -18.91
N ASP A 422 15.44 -4.31 -17.73
CA ASP A 422 15.79 -2.90 -17.63
C ASP A 422 16.53 -2.59 -16.32
N PRO A 423 17.87 -2.50 -16.33
CA PRO A 423 18.65 -2.25 -15.12
C PRO A 423 18.34 -0.88 -14.50
N ARG A 424 17.86 0.10 -15.27
CA ARG A 424 17.51 1.46 -14.79
C ARG A 424 16.44 1.46 -13.71
N ILE A 425 15.65 0.41 -13.63
CA ILE A 425 14.55 0.33 -12.68
C ILE A 425 15.03 0.37 -11.24
N LEU A 426 16.23 -0.16 -10.96
CA LEU A 426 16.82 -0.16 -9.63
C LEU A 426 17.14 1.28 -9.18
N ALA A 427 17.80 2.07 -10.03
CA ALA A 427 17.99 3.51 -9.80
C ALA A 427 16.66 4.29 -9.72
N SER A 428 15.66 3.89 -10.51
CA SER A 428 14.34 4.52 -10.49
C SER A 428 13.65 4.33 -9.15
N LEU A 429 13.74 3.13 -8.55
CA LEU A 429 13.14 2.84 -7.24
C LEU A 429 13.86 3.57 -6.09
N MET A 430 15.18 3.71 -6.16
CA MET A 430 15.94 4.57 -5.25
C MET A 430 15.43 6.01 -5.29
N ARG A 431 15.21 6.53 -6.51
CA ARG A 431 14.65 7.86 -6.72
C ARG A 431 13.23 7.99 -6.20
N VAL A 432 12.35 7.01 -6.40
CA VAL A 432 10.97 7.05 -5.86
C VAL A 432 11.01 7.12 -4.34
N HIS A 433 11.88 6.36 -3.67
CA HIS A 433 12.01 6.42 -2.21
C HIS A 433 12.51 7.79 -1.72
N PHE A 434 13.54 8.36 -2.36
CA PHE A 434 13.99 9.74 -2.04
C PHE A 434 12.86 10.76 -2.22
N HIS A 435 12.15 10.67 -3.36
CA HIS A 435 11.12 11.63 -3.71
C HIS A 435 9.87 11.52 -2.82
N ASP A 436 9.60 10.36 -2.23
CA ASP A 436 8.58 10.19 -1.19
C ASP A 436 9.00 10.91 0.09
N CYS A 437 10.18 10.55 0.61
CA CYS A 437 10.71 11.02 1.89
C CYS A 437 10.86 12.54 2.00
N PHE A 438 11.22 13.23 0.91
CA PHE A 438 11.50 14.67 0.90
C PHE A 438 10.25 15.56 0.84
N VAL A 439 9.06 14.98 0.68
CA VAL A 439 7.82 15.77 0.56
C VAL A 439 7.14 15.90 1.90
N GLN A 440 6.35 14.90 2.28
CA GLN A 440 5.58 14.87 3.53
C GLN A 440 5.97 13.71 4.46
N GLY A 441 7.00 12.94 4.08
CA GLY A 441 7.52 11.81 4.84
C GLY A 441 7.73 10.58 3.97
N CYS A 442 8.43 9.58 4.48
CA CYS A 442 8.57 8.27 3.84
C CYS A 442 7.31 7.44 4.10
N ASP A 443 6.17 7.90 3.62
CA ASP A 443 4.84 7.35 3.91
C ASP A 443 4.15 6.80 2.65
N ALA A 444 4.88 6.67 1.55
CA ALA A 444 4.41 6.25 0.24
C ALA A 444 3.30 7.14 -0.34
N SER A 445 3.22 8.41 0.05
CA SER A 445 2.32 9.40 -0.55
C SER A 445 2.59 9.61 -2.03
N ILE A 446 3.85 9.48 -2.49
CA ILE A 446 4.21 9.64 -3.91
C ILE A 446 3.51 8.62 -4.81
N LEU A 447 3.16 7.47 -4.26
CA LEU A 447 2.51 6.40 -5.00
C LEU A 447 1.03 6.69 -5.27
N LEU A 448 0.41 7.62 -4.54
CA LEU A 448 -1.01 7.96 -4.69
C LEU A 448 -1.29 8.62 -6.03
N ASN A 449 -2.31 8.13 -6.72
CA ASN A 449 -2.82 8.75 -7.95
C ASN A 449 -3.73 9.95 -7.62
N ASP A 450 -3.91 10.83 -8.61
CA ASP A 450 -4.87 11.93 -8.50
C ASP A 450 -6.29 11.39 -8.26
N THR A 451 -6.95 11.91 -7.22
CA THR A 451 -8.38 11.68 -6.93
C THR A 451 -9.09 13.03 -6.72
N ALA A 452 -10.37 13.00 -6.36
CA ALA A 452 -11.11 14.22 -6.04
C ALA A 452 -10.55 14.96 -4.81
N THR A 453 -9.96 14.23 -3.85
CA THR A 453 -9.44 14.76 -2.59
C THR A 453 -7.92 14.71 -2.48
N ILE A 454 -7.25 13.98 -3.37
CA ILE A 454 -5.80 13.82 -3.39
C ILE A 454 -5.24 14.44 -4.66
N VAL A 455 -4.39 15.45 -4.50
CA VAL A 455 -3.58 16.01 -5.60
C VAL A 455 -2.21 15.35 -5.55
N SER A 456 -1.98 14.43 -6.48
CA SER A 456 -0.82 13.55 -6.53
C SER A 456 0.49 14.31 -6.71
N GLU A 457 1.50 13.87 -5.97
CA GLU A 457 2.88 14.31 -6.13
C GLU A 457 3.47 13.92 -7.48
N GLN A 458 2.92 12.91 -8.15
CA GLN A 458 3.36 12.48 -9.48
C GLN A 458 3.25 13.61 -10.52
N GLY A 459 2.26 14.50 -10.36
CA GLY A 459 2.08 15.67 -11.22
C GLY A 459 2.95 16.87 -10.87
N ALA A 460 3.80 16.81 -9.84
CA ALA A 460 4.74 17.89 -9.52
C ALA A 460 5.77 18.05 -10.64
N ALA A 461 6.25 19.27 -10.90
CA ALA A 461 7.27 19.57 -11.92
C ALA A 461 8.49 18.63 -11.89
N PRO A 462 9.10 18.30 -10.73
CA PRO A 462 10.21 17.34 -10.68
C PRO A 462 9.80 15.90 -11.02
N ASN A 463 8.53 15.52 -10.92
CA ASN A 463 8.03 14.14 -11.07
C ASN A 463 7.31 13.89 -12.41
N ASN A 464 6.66 14.92 -12.95
CA ASN A 464 5.79 14.83 -14.12
C ASN A 464 6.56 14.32 -15.34
N ASN A 465 6.12 13.19 -15.89
CA ASN A 465 6.79 12.48 -17.00
C ASN A 465 8.27 12.11 -16.75
N SER A 466 8.70 12.08 -15.48
CA SER A 466 10.08 11.75 -15.10
C SER A 466 10.16 10.61 -14.08
N ILE A 467 9.19 10.49 -13.17
CA ILE A 467 9.14 9.43 -12.16
C ILE A 467 8.78 8.09 -12.79
N ARG A 468 9.49 7.03 -12.40
CA ARG A 468 9.36 5.68 -12.96
C ARG A 468 9.49 4.65 -11.84
N GLY A 469 8.87 3.49 -12.02
CA GLY A 469 8.93 2.38 -11.06
C GLY A 469 7.71 2.29 -10.17
N LEU A 470 6.75 3.20 -10.30
CA LEU A 470 5.46 3.16 -9.57
C LEU A 470 4.71 1.85 -9.85
N ASN A 471 4.70 1.40 -11.11
CA ASN A 471 4.12 0.12 -11.50
C ASN A 471 4.86 -1.08 -10.87
N VAL A 472 6.19 -1.03 -10.81
CA VAL A 472 7.00 -2.09 -10.20
C VAL A 472 6.74 -2.17 -8.70
N VAL A 473 6.55 -1.03 -8.00
CA VAL A 473 6.12 -1.03 -6.60
C VAL A 473 4.75 -1.71 -6.43
N ASN A 474 3.81 -1.47 -7.35
CA ASN A 474 2.52 -2.17 -7.36
C ASN A 474 2.64 -3.67 -7.69
N ASP A 475 3.56 -4.06 -8.58
CA ASP A 475 3.84 -5.47 -8.88
C ASP A 475 4.41 -6.19 -7.65
N ILE A 476 5.35 -5.56 -6.95
CA ILE A 476 5.88 -6.06 -5.67
C ILE A 476 4.74 -6.18 -4.66
N LYS A 477 3.91 -5.14 -4.55
CA LYS A 477 2.76 -5.15 -3.63
C LYS A 477 1.81 -6.30 -3.94
N THR A 478 1.49 -6.52 -5.20
CA THR A 478 0.64 -7.63 -5.65
C THR A 478 1.25 -8.98 -5.26
N ALA A 479 2.55 -9.17 -5.49
CA ALA A 479 3.25 -10.39 -5.10
C ALA A 479 3.31 -10.57 -3.58
N VAL A 480 3.47 -9.49 -2.81
CA VAL A 480 3.46 -9.52 -1.35
C VAL A 480 2.07 -9.82 -0.81
N GLU A 481 1.01 -9.21 -1.35
CA GLU A 481 -0.38 -9.46 -0.94
C GLU A 481 -0.84 -10.89 -1.23
N ALA A 482 -0.32 -11.53 -2.28
CA ALA A 482 -0.61 -12.93 -2.58
C ALA A 482 -0.07 -13.91 -1.52
N VAL A 483 0.95 -13.50 -0.75
CA VAL A 483 1.59 -14.33 0.30
C VAL A 483 1.20 -13.86 1.70
N CYS A 484 1.12 -12.55 1.90
CA CYS A 484 0.95 -11.89 3.19
C CYS A 484 -0.13 -10.79 3.08
N PRO A 485 -1.41 -11.17 2.94
CA PRO A 485 -2.48 -10.23 2.69
C PRO A 485 -2.62 -9.20 3.82
N ASN A 486 -2.81 -7.93 3.45
CA ASN A 486 -3.02 -6.77 4.33
C ASN A 486 -1.94 -6.60 5.41
N THR A 487 -0.74 -7.12 5.19
CA THR A 487 0.29 -7.18 6.23
C THR A 487 1.34 -6.09 6.04
N VAL A 488 1.89 -5.95 4.83
CA VAL A 488 3.06 -5.10 4.55
C VAL A 488 2.64 -3.80 3.88
N SER A 489 3.05 -2.64 4.39
CA SER A 489 2.73 -1.34 3.77
C SER A 489 3.47 -1.11 2.46
N CYS A 490 2.93 -0.24 1.62
CA CYS A 490 3.62 0.25 0.44
C CYS A 490 4.84 1.11 0.78
N ALA A 491 4.79 1.85 1.89
CA ALA A 491 5.94 2.58 2.44
C ALA A 491 7.11 1.64 2.77
N ASP A 492 6.85 0.50 3.41
CA ASP A 492 7.90 -0.50 3.67
C ASP A 492 8.37 -1.22 2.40
N ILE A 493 7.47 -1.49 1.45
CA ILE A 493 7.86 -2.04 0.15
C ILE A 493 8.81 -1.08 -0.57
N LEU A 494 8.51 0.23 -0.56
CA LEU A 494 9.34 1.23 -1.21
C LEU A 494 10.73 1.34 -0.56
N ALA A 495 10.79 1.32 0.77
CA ALA A 495 12.05 1.34 1.51
C ALA A 495 12.88 0.05 1.29
N LEU A 496 12.25 -1.13 1.29
CA LEU A 496 12.90 -2.41 0.93
C LEU A 496 13.37 -2.42 -0.52
N ALA A 497 12.57 -1.88 -1.44
CA ALA A 497 12.91 -1.81 -2.84
C ALA A 497 14.16 -0.94 -3.06
N ALA A 498 14.32 0.16 -2.33
CA ALA A 498 15.52 1.00 -2.39
C ALA A 498 16.78 0.28 -1.90
N GLU A 499 16.70 -0.43 -0.76
CA GLU A 499 17.80 -1.26 -0.23
C GLU A 499 18.21 -2.34 -1.22
N ILE A 500 17.24 -3.12 -1.68
CA ILE A 500 17.50 -4.23 -2.59
C ILE A 500 18.00 -3.71 -3.94
N ALA A 501 17.50 -2.57 -4.40
CA ALA A 501 17.99 -1.92 -5.61
C ALA A 501 19.46 -1.51 -5.51
N SER A 502 19.90 -1.01 -4.34
CA SER A 502 21.31 -0.76 -4.05
C SER A 502 22.12 -2.03 -4.22
N VAL A 503 21.72 -3.11 -3.53
CA VAL A 503 22.45 -4.39 -3.53
C VAL A 503 22.51 -5.01 -4.93
N LEU A 504 21.38 -5.03 -5.65
CA LEU A 504 21.34 -5.55 -7.02
C LEU A 504 22.12 -4.68 -8.01
N GLY A 505 22.27 -3.39 -7.72
CA GLY A 505 23.15 -2.47 -8.43
C GLY A 505 24.61 -2.53 -7.99
N GLY A 506 25.02 -3.44 -7.09
CA GLY A 506 26.40 -3.56 -6.62
C GLY A 506 26.80 -2.64 -5.45
N GLY A 507 25.83 -1.92 -4.89
CA GLY A 507 25.98 -1.03 -3.75
C GLY A 507 25.83 -1.72 -2.39
N PRO A 508 25.83 -0.94 -1.30
CA PRO A 508 25.73 -1.47 0.06
C PRO A 508 24.29 -1.94 0.44
N ASP A 509 24.21 -2.98 1.28
CA ASP A 509 23.05 -3.36 2.12
C ASP A 509 22.97 -2.45 3.34
N TRP A 510 21.76 -2.08 3.74
CA TRP A 510 21.48 -1.60 5.10
C TRP A 510 20.21 -2.26 5.64
N LYS A 511 20.06 -2.29 6.97
CA LYS A 511 18.82 -2.78 7.57
C LYS A 511 17.75 -1.70 7.50
N VAL A 512 16.71 -1.95 6.71
CA VAL A 512 15.53 -1.10 6.64
C VAL A 512 14.73 -1.28 7.93
N ALA A 513 14.46 -0.21 8.67
CA ALA A 513 13.53 -0.26 9.79
C ALA A 513 12.11 -0.37 9.23
N LEU A 514 11.38 -1.47 9.48
CA LEU A 514 10.08 -1.79 8.86
C LEU A 514 8.93 -1.62 9.85
N GLY A 515 7.70 -1.50 9.37
CA GLY A 515 6.50 -1.25 10.17
C GLY A 515 5.81 0.07 9.87
N ARG A 516 6.14 0.69 8.72
CA ARG A 516 5.51 1.93 8.27
C ARG A 516 4.06 1.67 7.93
N ARG A 517 3.26 2.73 7.99
CA ARG A 517 1.92 2.82 7.42
C ARG A 517 1.96 3.72 6.20
N ASP A 518 0.99 3.50 5.32
CA ASP A 518 0.78 4.25 4.11
C ASP A 518 -0.02 5.52 4.38
N SER A 519 0.40 6.61 3.74
CA SER A 519 -0.29 7.89 3.78
C SER A 519 -1.67 7.83 3.15
N LEU A 520 -2.57 8.62 3.71
CA LEU A 520 -3.93 8.82 3.20
C LEU A 520 -4.02 10.04 2.26
N THR A 521 -2.95 10.82 2.14
CA THR A 521 -2.90 12.06 1.37
C THR A 521 -1.57 12.21 0.66
N ALA A 522 -1.54 13.03 -0.40
CA ALA A 522 -0.33 13.42 -1.10
C ALA A 522 -0.28 14.95 -1.26
N ASN A 523 0.92 15.51 -1.43
CA ASN A 523 1.09 16.96 -1.48
C ASN A 523 1.95 17.44 -2.64
N ARG A 524 1.31 17.65 -3.81
CA ARG A 524 1.98 18.19 -5.01
C ARG A 524 2.66 19.53 -4.80
N THR A 525 2.08 20.42 -3.99
CA THR A 525 2.66 21.75 -3.73
C THR A 525 3.97 21.60 -2.98
N LEU A 526 3.98 20.77 -1.94
CA LEU A 526 5.17 20.49 -1.16
C LEU A 526 6.22 19.74 -1.99
N ALA A 527 5.81 18.86 -2.91
CA ALA A 527 6.73 18.24 -3.86
C ALA A 527 7.40 19.25 -4.79
N ASN A 528 6.68 20.28 -5.27
CA ASN A 528 7.29 21.36 -6.05
C ASN A 528 8.24 22.26 -5.24
N GLN A 529 8.07 22.31 -3.91
CA GLN A 529 8.84 23.18 -3.02
C GLN A 529 10.09 22.48 -2.45
N ASN A 530 9.94 21.22 -2.01
CA ASN A 530 10.97 20.54 -1.24
C ASN A 530 11.93 19.71 -2.08
N LEU A 531 11.51 19.21 -3.24
CA LEU A 531 12.38 18.37 -4.07
C LEU A 531 13.49 19.23 -4.69
N PRO A 532 14.78 18.91 -4.44
CA PRO A 532 15.88 19.70 -4.97
C PRO A 532 15.90 19.69 -6.50
N ALA A 533 16.01 20.87 -7.12
CA ALA A 533 16.10 20.96 -8.59
C ALA A 533 17.53 20.70 -9.08
N ALA A 534 17.66 20.18 -10.31
CA ALA A 534 18.94 19.86 -10.96
C ALA A 534 19.88 21.06 -11.19
N PHE A 535 19.39 22.28 -10.97
CA PHE A 535 20.12 23.55 -11.13
C PHE A 535 20.29 24.31 -9.80
N PHE A 536 19.98 23.68 -8.66
CA PHE A 536 20.22 24.31 -7.36
C PHE A 536 21.71 24.54 -7.11
N THR A 537 22.02 25.70 -6.54
CA THR A 537 23.34 26.05 -6.01
C THR A 537 23.62 25.33 -4.69
N LEU A 538 24.89 25.25 -4.28
CA LEU A 538 25.25 24.61 -3.02
C LEU A 538 24.50 25.16 -1.78
N PRO A 539 24.30 26.49 -1.60
CA PRO A 539 23.48 27.00 -0.49
C PRO A 539 22.02 26.55 -0.55
N GLN A 540 21.43 26.46 -1.75
CA GLN A 540 20.05 25.97 -1.93
C GLN A 540 19.95 24.48 -1.61
N LEU A 541 20.92 23.66 -2.06
CA LEU A 541 21.01 22.24 -1.71
C LEU A 541 21.17 22.04 -0.20
N THR A 542 22.07 22.79 0.42
CA THR A 542 22.31 22.73 1.88
C THR A 542 21.04 23.08 2.64
N THR A 543 20.31 24.11 2.20
CA THR A 543 19.03 24.50 2.81
C THR A 543 17.96 23.43 2.62
N ALA A 544 17.83 22.87 1.41
CA ALA A 544 16.83 21.85 1.11
C ALA A 544 17.02 20.59 1.96
N PHE A 545 18.25 20.14 2.15
CA PHE A 545 18.56 18.98 3.01
C PHE A 545 18.40 19.32 4.50
N ALA A 546 18.84 20.51 4.93
CA ALA A 546 18.67 20.94 6.33
C ALA A 546 17.19 21.02 6.73
N ASN A 547 16.30 21.43 5.81
CA ASN A 547 14.86 21.43 6.04
C ASN A 547 14.27 20.04 6.30
N GLN A 548 14.97 18.98 5.86
CA GLN A 548 14.61 17.58 6.11
C GLN A 548 15.36 16.98 7.32
N GLY A 549 16.08 17.80 8.09
CA GLY A 549 16.90 17.35 9.21
C GLY A 549 18.20 16.65 8.79
N LEU A 550 18.61 16.79 7.53
CA LEU A 550 19.82 16.16 6.97
C LEU A 550 20.96 17.17 6.89
N ASN A 551 22.16 16.75 7.26
CA ASN A 551 23.34 17.62 7.29
C ASN A 551 24.12 17.58 5.96
N ILE A 552 25.20 18.34 5.88
CA ILE A 552 26.02 18.45 4.66
C ILE A 552 26.70 17.15 4.24
N THR A 553 26.99 16.25 5.19
CA THR A 553 27.50 14.91 4.86
C THR A 553 26.39 14.10 4.22
N ASP A 554 25.18 14.13 4.79
CA ASP A 554 24.01 13.44 4.24
C ASP A 554 23.68 13.97 2.82
N LEU A 555 23.82 15.28 2.57
CA LEU A 555 23.73 15.88 1.23
C LEU A 555 24.71 15.25 0.24
N VAL A 556 26.02 15.32 0.51
CA VAL A 556 27.05 14.81 -0.42
C VAL A 556 26.92 13.30 -0.61
N THR A 557 26.54 12.58 0.44
CA THR A 557 26.36 11.14 0.41
C THR A 557 25.14 10.72 -0.39
N LEU A 558 23.95 11.29 -0.15
CA LEU A 558 22.72 10.92 -0.86
C LEU A 558 22.75 11.37 -2.32
N SER A 559 23.40 12.50 -2.64
CA SER A 559 23.72 12.86 -4.03
C SER A 559 24.59 11.80 -4.73
N GLY A 560 25.37 11.03 -3.97
CA GLY A 560 26.12 9.88 -4.47
C GLY A 560 25.27 8.81 -5.12
N ALA A 561 23.96 8.73 -4.85
CA ALA A 561 23.04 7.82 -5.54
C ALA A 561 23.01 8.03 -7.07
N HIS A 562 23.40 9.22 -7.56
CA HIS A 562 23.54 9.51 -8.98
C HIS A 562 24.66 8.70 -9.68
N THR A 563 25.49 7.97 -8.95
CA THR A 563 26.39 6.94 -9.53
C THR A 563 25.62 5.91 -10.38
N PHE A 564 24.32 5.74 -10.13
CA PHE A 564 23.48 4.81 -10.86
C PHE A 564 22.22 5.51 -11.36
N GLY A 565 21.99 5.50 -12.68
CA GLY A 565 20.80 6.08 -13.28
C GLY A 565 21.09 7.00 -14.47
N ARG A 566 20.03 7.60 -14.99
CA ARG A 566 20.06 8.43 -16.21
C ARG A 566 19.12 9.63 -16.03
N ALA A 567 19.47 10.77 -16.61
CA ALA A 567 18.66 11.98 -16.62
C ALA A 567 18.26 12.37 -18.05
N GLN A 568 17.07 12.94 -18.23
CA GLN A 568 16.64 13.48 -19.52
C GLN A 568 17.35 14.82 -19.83
N CYS A 569 17.62 15.08 -21.10
CA CYS A 569 18.27 16.31 -21.58
C CYS A 569 17.66 17.59 -20.99
N GLN A 570 16.33 17.64 -20.85
CA GLN A 570 15.61 18.80 -20.31
C GLN A 570 16.11 19.26 -18.91
N PHE A 571 16.63 18.35 -18.07
CA PHE A 571 17.07 18.69 -16.71
C PHE A 571 18.44 19.36 -16.64
N PHE A 572 19.25 19.27 -17.69
CA PHE A 572 20.57 19.90 -17.77
C PHE A 572 20.75 20.72 -19.06
N PHE A 573 19.68 20.94 -19.82
CA PHE A 573 19.72 21.69 -21.08
C PHE A 573 20.24 23.12 -20.88
N ALA A 574 19.75 23.82 -19.84
CA ALA A 574 20.23 25.16 -19.49
C ALA A 574 21.73 25.16 -19.22
N ARG A 575 22.25 24.12 -18.56
CA ARG A 575 23.68 23.97 -18.28
C ARG A 575 24.52 23.84 -19.56
N LEU A 576 23.98 23.24 -20.62
CA LEU A 576 24.69 23.06 -21.90
C LEU A 576 24.74 24.32 -22.77
N TYR A 577 23.74 25.19 -22.68
CA TYR A 577 23.54 26.25 -23.69
C TYR A 577 23.27 27.64 -23.12
N ASN A 578 22.70 27.74 -21.92
CA ASN A 578 22.26 29.01 -21.35
C ASN A 578 22.38 29.01 -19.82
N PHE A 579 23.59 28.73 -19.33
CA PHE A 579 23.87 28.58 -17.92
C PHE A 579 23.60 29.90 -17.21
N ASN A 580 22.71 29.89 -16.22
CA ASN A 580 22.26 31.07 -15.47
C ASN A 580 21.85 32.27 -16.36
N GLY A 581 21.27 32.00 -17.53
CA GLY A 581 20.78 33.06 -18.43
C GLY A 581 21.89 33.81 -19.18
N THR A 582 23.12 33.31 -19.16
CA THR A 582 24.29 33.98 -19.79
C THR A 582 24.33 33.86 -21.31
N GLY A 583 23.45 33.05 -21.92
CA GLY A 583 23.53 32.63 -23.32
C GLY A 583 24.72 31.74 -23.64
N ASN A 584 25.47 31.30 -22.62
CA ASN A 584 26.67 30.50 -22.76
C ASN A 584 26.57 29.20 -21.97
N PRO A 585 27.30 28.14 -22.37
CA PRO A 585 27.41 26.90 -21.61
C PRO A 585 28.08 27.10 -20.23
N ASP A 586 27.79 26.22 -19.25
CA ASP A 586 28.37 26.26 -17.89
C ASP A 586 29.91 26.21 -17.94
N PRO A 587 30.61 27.21 -17.38
CA PRO A 587 32.08 27.26 -17.44
C PRO A 587 32.74 26.12 -16.66
N THR A 588 32.06 25.49 -15.71
CA THR A 588 32.59 24.39 -14.89
C THR A 588 32.47 23.02 -15.54
N LEU A 589 31.79 22.91 -16.69
CA LEU A 589 31.62 21.65 -17.42
C LEU A 589 32.82 21.38 -18.34
N ASP A 590 33.44 20.20 -18.24
CA ASP A 590 34.54 19.78 -19.12
C ASP A 590 34.18 19.97 -20.60
N SER A 591 35.09 20.59 -21.37
CA SER A 591 34.82 21.01 -22.75
C SER A 591 34.62 19.83 -23.70
N SER A 592 35.37 18.74 -23.50
CA SER A 592 35.23 17.53 -24.32
C SER A 592 33.91 16.80 -24.04
N TYR A 593 33.55 16.68 -22.77
CA TYR A 593 32.31 16.07 -22.36
C TYR A 593 31.09 16.89 -22.78
N ARG A 594 31.17 18.23 -22.69
CA ARG A 594 30.16 19.15 -23.21
C ARG A 594 29.85 18.89 -24.69
N GLN A 595 30.86 18.70 -25.53
CA GLN A 595 30.66 18.42 -26.96
C GLN A 595 29.91 17.09 -27.17
N ILE A 596 30.24 16.07 -26.38
CA ILE A 596 29.51 14.79 -26.39
C ILE A 596 28.04 15.01 -26.01
N LEU A 597 27.78 15.74 -24.92
CA LEU A 597 26.41 16.03 -24.47
C LEU A 597 25.62 16.84 -25.50
N GLN A 598 26.23 17.82 -26.16
CA GLN A 598 25.59 18.62 -27.21
C GLN A 598 25.22 17.78 -28.44
N SER A 599 25.94 16.69 -28.73
CA SER A 599 25.57 15.75 -29.80
C SER A 599 24.36 14.88 -29.44
N GLN A 600 24.14 14.62 -28.15
CA GLN A 600 23.04 13.82 -27.63
C GLN A 600 21.78 14.68 -27.36
N CYS A 601 21.99 15.93 -26.98
CA CYS A 601 20.96 16.91 -26.60
C CYS A 601 21.12 18.19 -27.44
N PRO A 602 20.64 18.23 -28.70
CA PRO A 602 20.89 19.35 -29.61
C PRO A 602 20.15 20.63 -29.19
N ILE A 603 20.69 21.80 -29.57
CA ILE A 603 20.17 23.12 -29.17
C ILE A 603 18.74 23.40 -29.66
N ASP A 604 18.28 22.71 -30.70
CA ASP A 604 16.91 22.83 -31.22
C ASP A 604 15.85 22.19 -30.31
N GLY A 605 16.27 21.51 -29.23
CA GLY A 605 15.38 20.85 -28.27
C GLY A 605 14.72 19.58 -28.80
N SER A 606 15.05 19.13 -30.02
CA SER A 606 14.46 17.96 -30.68
C SER A 606 14.60 16.66 -29.91
N LYS A 607 15.54 16.60 -28.97
CA LYS A 607 15.85 15.43 -28.12
C LYS A 607 15.70 15.70 -26.62
N ASN A 608 14.87 16.66 -26.20
CA ASN A 608 14.74 17.00 -24.77
C ASN A 608 14.37 15.84 -23.84
N THR A 609 13.67 14.81 -24.35
CA THR A 609 13.29 13.60 -23.59
C THR A 609 14.33 12.46 -23.67
N SER A 610 15.41 12.63 -24.45
CA SER A 610 16.50 11.65 -24.54
C SER A 610 17.23 11.57 -23.21
N VAL A 611 17.64 10.35 -22.82
CA VAL A 611 18.28 10.08 -21.54
C VAL A 611 19.79 9.95 -21.68
N VAL A 612 20.53 10.48 -20.70
CA VAL A 612 21.99 10.45 -20.60
C VAL A 612 22.38 9.87 -19.24
N ASN A 613 23.43 9.05 -19.20
CA ASN A 613 23.91 8.44 -17.97
C ASN A 613 24.44 9.49 -16.98
N LEU A 614 24.02 9.39 -15.71
CA LEU A 614 24.53 10.25 -14.63
C LEU A 614 25.98 9.88 -14.27
N ASP A 615 26.31 8.58 -14.34
CA ASP A 615 27.68 8.09 -14.26
C ASP A 615 28.17 7.65 -15.64
N LEU A 616 29.30 8.23 -16.06
CA LEU A 616 29.90 7.98 -17.37
C LEU A 616 30.74 6.71 -17.40
N THR A 617 31.17 6.22 -16.24
CA THR A 617 32.10 5.10 -16.14
C THR A 617 31.34 3.80 -15.92
N THR A 618 30.38 3.82 -14.99
CA THR A 618 29.66 2.64 -14.50
C THR A 618 28.16 2.94 -14.37
N PRO A 619 27.46 3.21 -15.49
CA PRO A 619 26.10 3.76 -15.50
C PRO A 619 25.02 2.87 -14.88
N ASP A 620 25.34 1.60 -14.63
CA ASP A 620 24.45 0.58 -14.09
C ASP A 620 24.99 -0.03 -12.77
N THR A 621 25.91 0.66 -12.08
CA THR A 621 26.51 0.17 -10.83
C THR A 621 26.56 1.27 -9.77
N VAL A 622 26.30 0.92 -8.52
CA VAL A 622 26.48 1.82 -7.38
C VAL A 622 27.92 1.73 -6.91
N ASP A 623 28.72 2.75 -7.19
CA ASP A 623 30.11 2.86 -6.76
C ASP A 623 30.51 4.31 -6.48
N ASN A 624 31.80 4.62 -6.40
CA ASN A 624 32.28 5.97 -6.13
C ASN A 624 32.69 6.77 -7.38
N LYS A 625 32.42 6.29 -8.60
CA LYS A 625 32.80 6.96 -9.86
C LYS A 625 32.05 8.25 -10.10
N TYR A 626 30.86 8.40 -9.55
CA TYR A 626 30.17 9.69 -9.43
C TYR A 626 31.10 10.80 -8.92
N TYR A 627 31.81 10.58 -7.80
CA TYR A 627 32.69 11.58 -7.21
C TYR A 627 33.95 11.82 -8.05
N SER A 628 34.49 10.79 -8.70
CA SER A 628 35.59 10.95 -9.66
C SER A 628 35.16 11.79 -10.88
N ASN A 629 33.92 11.64 -11.35
CA ASN A 629 33.36 12.46 -12.42
C ASN A 629 33.23 13.94 -11.98
N LEU A 630 32.82 14.22 -10.74
CA LEU A 630 32.76 15.59 -10.22
C LEU A 630 34.15 16.25 -10.17
N GLN A 631 35.18 15.52 -9.72
CA GLN A 631 36.56 15.99 -9.71
C GLN A 631 37.08 16.31 -11.11
N ALA A 632 36.64 15.53 -12.11
CA ALA A 632 36.97 15.73 -13.52
C ALA A 632 36.10 16.77 -14.22
N GLN A 633 35.26 17.53 -13.50
CA GLN A 633 34.33 18.53 -14.07
C GLN A 633 33.29 17.92 -15.03
N LYS A 634 32.94 16.65 -14.80
CA LYS A 634 32.04 15.84 -15.63
C LYS A 634 30.75 15.44 -14.91
N GLY A 635 30.38 16.10 -13.81
CA GLY A 635 29.04 15.95 -13.25
C GLY A 635 27.99 16.36 -14.29
N LEU A 636 26.93 15.56 -14.49
CA LEU A 636 25.92 15.83 -15.52
C LEU A 636 25.01 17.01 -15.12
N LEU A 637 24.45 16.93 -13.92
CA LEU A 637 23.57 17.97 -13.37
C LEU A 637 24.40 19.12 -12.77
N GLN A 638 23.87 20.34 -12.82
CA GLN A 638 24.54 21.48 -12.19
C GLN A 638 24.63 21.27 -10.68
N SER A 639 23.53 20.86 -10.05
CA SER A 639 23.46 20.60 -8.61
C SER A 639 24.55 19.63 -8.13
N ASP A 640 24.88 18.63 -8.94
CA ASP A 640 25.95 17.68 -8.63
C ASP A 640 27.33 18.34 -8.69
N GLN A 641 27.59 19.09 -9.76
CA GLN A 641 28.89 19.74 -9.97
C GLN A 641 29.16 20.84 -8.91
N GLU A 642 28.12 21.49 -8.38
CA GLU A 642 28.23 22.45 -7.27
C GLU A 642 28.88 21.83 -6.02
N LEU A 643 28.71 20.53 -5.76
CA LEU A 643 29.32 19.85 -4.60
C LEU A 643 30.86 19.90 -4.62
N PHE A 644 31.48 20.08 -5.79
CA PHE A 644 32.93 20.13 -5.93
C PHE A 644 33.44 21.50 -6.43
N SER A 645 32.69 22.14 -7.32
CA SER A 645 33.12 23.35 -8.03
C SER A 645 32.80 24.66 -7.31
N THR A 646 31.97 24.66 -6.25
CA THR A 646 31.75 25.87 -5.44
C THR A 646 33.06 26.22 -4.70
N PRO A 647 33.60 27.45 -4.85
CA PRO A 647 34.86 27.83 -4.19
C PRO A 647 34.77 27.75 -2.66
N ASN A 648 35.78 27.14 -2.03
CA ASN A 648 35.91 26.97 -0.57
C ASN A 648 34.75 26.20 0.09
N ALA A 649 34.00 25.41 -0.67
CA ALA A 649 32.92 24.60 -0.12
C ALA A 649 33.45 23.50 0.79
N SER A 650 32.80 23.33 1.95
CA SER A 650 33.10 22.22 2.87
C SER A 650 32.75 20.85 2.29
N THR A 651 31.91 20.78 1.25
CA THR A 651 31.59 19.56 0.50
C THR A 651 32.79 19.01 -0.28
N THR A 652 33.72 19.87 -0.73
CA THR A 652 34.87 19.47 -1.56
C THR A 652 35.75 18.42 -0.85
N ALA A 653 35.94 18.56 0.45
CA ALA A 653 36.70 17.59 1.25
C ALA A 653 36.01 16.22 1.31
N ILE A 654 34.68 16.21 1.42
CA ILE A 654 33.88 14.97 1.47
C ILE A 654 33.91 14.27 0.10
N VAL A 655 33.73 15.02 -0.99
CA VAL A 655 33.83 14.51 -2.37
C VAL A 655 35.20 13.87 -2.63
N ASN A 656 36.28 14.52 -2.20
CA ASN A 656 37.64 13.97 -2.32
C ASN A 656 37.81 12.65 -1.57
N ASN A 657 37.32 12.58 -0.33
CA ASN A 657 37.40 11.38 0.49
C ASN A 657 36.59 10.22 -0.10
N PHE A 658 35.37 10.47 -0.58
CA PHE A 658 34.53 9.43 -1.19
C PHE A 658 35.06 8.96 -2.55
N SER A 659 35.60 9.87 -3.38
CA SER A 659 36.28 9.49 -4.64
C SER A 659 37.49 8.59 -4.39
N ALA A 660 38.25 8.83 -3.31
CA ALA A 660 39.40 8.01 -2.95
C ALA A 660 39.04 6.69 -2.24
N ASN A 661 37.89 6.63 -1.56
CA ASN A 661 37.54 5.50 -0.69
C ASN A 661 36.05 5.12 -0.82
N GLN A 662 35.79 4.07 -1.61
CA GLN A 662 34.43 3.53 -1.80
C GLN A 662 33.83 2.97 -0.52
N THR A 663 34.63 2.36 0.37
CA THR A 663 34.11 1.83 1.64
C THR A 663 33.57 2.96 2.52
N LEU A 664 34.31 4.08 2.59
CA LEU A 664 33.88 5.26 3.32
C LEU A 664 32.58 5.86 2.75
N PHE A 665 32.47 5.92 1.41
CA PHE A 665 31.22 6.32 0.76
C PHE A 665 30.07 5.38 1.13
N PHE A 666 30.25 4.07 1.02
CA PHE A 666 29.19 3.09 1.29
C PHE A 666 28.72 3.12 2.74
N GLU A 667 29.61 3.24 3.72
CA GLU A 667 29.20 3.35 5.14
C GLU A 667 28.41 4.64 5.40
N ALA A 668 28.85 5.77 4.84
CA ALA A 668 28.08 7.00 4.92
C ALA A 668 26.72 6.85 4.22
N PHE A 669 26.68 6.17 3.07
CA PHE A 669 25.47 5.95 2.27
C PHE A 669 24.42 5.16 3.04
N LYS A 670 24.81 4.05 3.68
CA LYS A 670 23.93 3.27 4.57
C LYS A 670 23.33 4.15 5.68
N ALA A 671 24.18 4.89 6.39
CA ALA A 671 23.74 5.74 7.49
C ALA A 671 22.78 6.83 7.02
N SER A 672 23.06 7.45 5.87
CA SER A 672 22.23 8.52 5.30
C SER A 672 20.91 7.99 4.75
N MET A 673 20.89 6.80 4.13
CA MET A 673 19.67 6.13 3.67
C MET A 673 18.77 5.73 4.84
N ILE A 674 19.33 5.28 5.97
CA ILE A 674 18.56 5.00 7.19
C ILE A 674 17.94 6.30 7.75
N LYS A 675 18.73 7.37 7.87
CA LYS A 675 18.23 8.68 8.32
C LYS A 675 17.09 9.17 7.42
N MET A 676 17.33 9.18 6.11
CA MET A 676 16.35 9.62 5.13
C MET A 676 15.08 8.76 5.20
N GLY A 677 15.21 7.43 5.20
CA GLY A 677 14.09 6.48 5.24
C GLY A 677 13.22 6.53 6.50
N ASN A 678 13.65 7.29 7.52
CA ASN A 678 12.92 7.49 8.78
C ASN A 678 12.28 8.88 8.89
N ILE A 679 12.40 9.74 7.87
CA ILE A 679 11.77 11.06 7.84
C ILE A 679 10.25 10.89 7.75
N GLY A 680 9.50 11.54 8.64
CA GLY A 680 8.04 11.68 8.52
C GLY A 680 7.25 10.36 8.44
N VAL A 681 7.80 9.25 8.92
CA VAL A 681 7.17 7.92 8.83
C VAL A 681 5.86 7.85 9.62
N LEU A 682 4.88 7.20 9.02
CA LEU A 682 3.62 6.87 9.63
C LEU A 682 3.69 5.47 10.27
N THR A 683 3.12 5.27 11.46
CA THR A 683 3.15 3.98 12.20
C THR A 683 1.87 3.78 13.01
N GLY A 684 1.64 2.56 13.51
CA GLY A 684 0.49 2.28 14.38
C GLY A 684 -0.84 2.44 13.64
N THR A 685 -1.69 3.36 14.08
CA THR A 685 -2.98 3.71 13.44
C THR A 685 -2.91 4.98 12.58
N ASN A 686 -1.76 5.65 12.54
CA ASN A 686 -1.57 6.85 11.72
C ASN A 686 -1.25 6.38 10.29
N GLY A 687 -2.23 6.43 9.39
CA GLY A 687 -2.14 5.83 8.05
C GLY A 687 -2.73 4.43 7.99
N GLU A 688 -2.47 3.69 6.90
CA GLU A 688 -3.06 2.37 6.67
C GLU A 688 -2.09 1.36 6.06
N ILE A 689 -2.55 0.13 5.82
CA ILE A 689 -1.87 -0.80 4.89
C ILE A 689 -2.70 -0.84 3.63
N ARG A 690 -2.30 -0.12 2.59
CA ARG A 690 -3.02 -0.14 1.32
C ARG A 690 -2.94 -1.51 0.69
N LYS A 691 -4.00 -1.98 0.05
CA LYS A 691 -3.97 -3.20 -0.77
C LYS A 691 -3.29 -2.96 -2.12
N GLN A 692 -3.41 -1.74 -2.64
CA GLN A 692 -2.75 -1.28 -3.84
C GLN A 692 -2.08 0.05 -3.55
N CYS A 693 -0.82 0.22 -3.92
CA CYS A 693 -0.05 1.38 -3.47
C CYS A 693 -0.48 2.70 -4.09
N ASN A 694 -1.29 2.66 -5.14
CA ASN A 694 -1.81 3.83 -5.83
C ASN A 694 -3.08 4.42 -5.23
N PHE A 695 -3.75 3.74 -4.29
CA PHE A 695 -5.04 4.20 -3.74
C PHE A 695 -5.16 3.97 -2.24
N VAL A 696 -5.73 4.95 -1.56
CA VAL A 696 -6.19 4.82 -0.18
C VAL A 696 -7.30 3.76 -0.10
N ASN A 697 -7.29 2.88 0.91
CA ASN A 697 -8.35 1.86 1.04
C ASN A 697 -9.70 2.51 1.35
N SER A 698 -10.78 1.85 0.93
CA SER A 698 -12.15 2.36 1.03
C SER A 698 -12.71 2.52 2.46
N ASN A 699 -11.90 2.38 3.53
CA ASN A 699 -12.30 2.47 4.94
C ASN A 699 -11.40 3.36 5.82
N SER A 700 -10.40 4.06 5.27
CA SER A 700 -9.40 4.82 6.05
C SER A 700 -9.63 6.33 6.08
N MET A 701 -10.69 6.86 5.44
CA MET A 701 -11.22 8.18 5.79
C MET A 701 -12.14 8.09 7.02
N GLY A 702 -11.54 8.06 8.21
CA GLY A 702 -12.24 8.36 9.45
C GLY A 702 -12.59 9.85 9.54
N LEU A 703 -13.80 10.20 9.08
CA LEU A 703 -14.73 11.12 9.75
C LEU A 703 -14.17 11.98 10.91
N ALA A 704 -13.47 13.07 10.60
CA ALA A 704 -13.43 14.27 11.45
C ALA A 704 -13.04 15.48 10.59
N ASN A 705 -13.97 16.42 10.42
CA ASN A 705 -13.85 17.72 9.72
C ASN A 705 -14.19 17.80 8.21
N VAL A 706 -15.24 17.12 7.76
CA VAL A 706 -16.14 17.66 6.71
C VAL A 706 -17.58 17.64 7.21
N ALA A 707 -17.80 18.21 8.39
CA ALA A 707 -19.12 18.51 8.92
C ALA A 707 -19.28 20.02 9.13
N SER A 708 -18.94 20.82 8.11
CA SER A 708 -19.27 22.25 8.13
C SER A 708 -19.47 22.88 6.75
N ASN A 709 -19.81 22.09 5.72
CA ASN A 709 -20.41 22.61 4.49
C ASN A 709 -21.49 21.63 4.01
N LYS A 710 -22.60 21.60 4.75
CA LYS A 710 -23.88 21.10 4.26
C LYS A 710 -24.41 22.15 3.28
N GLU A 711 -24.18 21.94 1.99
CA GLU A 711 -25.19 22.27 0.98
C GLU A 711 -25.47 21.02 0.13
N SER A 712 -26.51 20.31 0.58
CA SER A 712 -27.39 19.43 -0.17
C SER A 712 -26.77 18.40 -1.12
N PHE A 713 -26.31 17.26 -0.60
CA PHE A 713 -26.64 15.96 -1.19
C PHE A 713 -27.02 14.97 -0.07
N SER A 714 -28.24 14.45 -0.19
CA SER A 714 -28.99 13.51 0.65
C SER A 714 -28.20 12.63 1.63
N GLU A 715 -28.62 12.64 2.91
CA GLU A 715 -28.21 11.75 4.02
C GLU A 715 -28.56 10.25 3.83
N ASN A 716 -28.79 9.78 2.61
CA ASN A 716 -29.04 8.38 2.29
C ASN A 716 -28.01 7.93 1.25
N GLY A 717 -27.10 7.04 1.63
CA GLY A 717 -26.01 6.55 0.77
C GLY A 717 -26.55 5.92 -0.52
N ILE A 718 -26.41 6.65 -1.62
CA ILE A 718 -26.81 6.23 -2.96
C ILE A 718 -25.63 6.48 -3.89
N GLY A 719 -25.02 5.40 -4.39
CA GLY A 719 -23.87 5.38 -5.29
C GLY A 719 -23.66 4.02 -5.95
N CYS A 720 -22.42 3.59 -6.18
CA CYS A 720 -22.05 2.26 -6.66
C CYS A 720 -22.24 1.18 -5.57
N ASP A 721 -23.45 1.09 -5.04
CA ASP A 721 -23.85 0.29 -3.87
C ASP A 721 -24.83 -0.84 -4.23
N GLY A 722 -25.03 -1.10 -5.52
CA GLY A 722 -25.92 -2.14 -6.02
C GLY A 722 -27.41 -1.85 -5.88
N SER A 723 -27.81 -0.62 -5.52
CA SER A 723 -29.21 -0.16 -5.47
C SER A 723 -29.98 -0.34 -6.78
N ILE A 724 -29.31 -0.16 -7.93
CA ILE A 724 -29.86 -0.40 -9.27
C ILE A 724 -30.44 -1.81 -9.47
N LEU A 725 -29.99 -2.79 -8.69
CA LEU A 725 -30.42 -4.19 -8.78
C LEU A 725 -31.74 -4.44 -8.03
N LEU A 726 -32.18 -3.53 -7.16
CA LEU A 726 -33.41 -3.70 -6.36
C LEU A 726 -34.68 -3.61 -7.23
N ASN A 727 -35.60 -4.54 -6.99
CA ASN A 727 -36.92 -4.52 -7.61
C ASN A 727 -37.88 -3.56 -6.87
N ASP A 728 -38.93 -3.12 -7.57
CA ASP A 728 -40.02 -2.37 -6.95
C ASP A 728 -40.68 -3.18 -5.82
N THR A 729 -40.95 -2.52 -4.70
CA THR A 729 -41.74 -3.06 -3.58
C THR A 729 -42.69 -1.97 -3.05
N SER A 730 -43.50 -2.27 -2.03
CA SER A 730 -44.34 -1.24 -1.39
C SER A 730 -43.53 -0.11 -0.74
N SER A 731 -42.24 -0.29 -0.48
CA SER A 731 -41.36 0.68 0.19
C SER A 731 -40.13 1.08 -0.64
N ILE A 732 -39.90 0.48 -1.81
CA ILE A 732 -38.75 0.75 -2.68
C ILE A 732 -39.27 1.05 -4.08
N VAL A 733 -38.88 2.21 -4.62
CA VAL A 733 -39.07 2.54 -6.04
C VAL A 733 -37.74 2.33 -6.75
N SER A 734 -37.71 1.34 -7.63
CA SER A 734 -36.53 0.86 -8.33
C SER A 734 -35.96 1.91 -9.28
N GLU A 735 -34.63 1.97 -9.34
CA GLU A 735 -33.91 2.75 -10.35
C GLU A 735 -34.04 2.17 -11.76
N GLN A 736 -34.43 0.90 -11.89
CA GLN A 736 -34.58 0.23 -13.18
C GLN A 736 -35.65 0.90 -14.06
N SER A 737 -36.65 1.52 -13.44
CA SER A 737 -37.74 2.22 -14.12
C SER A 737 -37.47 3.71 -14.35
N ALA A 738 -36.31 4.24 -13.92
CA ALA A 738 -35.88 5.60 -14.25
C ALA A 738 -35.75 5.77 -15.78
N GLY A 739 -36.06 6.95 -16.32
CA GLY A 739 -36.09 7.22 -17.77
C GLY A 739 -34.84 6.75 -18.53
N PRO A 740 -33.60 7.06 -18.06
CA PRO A 740 -32.37 6.58 -18.68
C PRO A 740 -32.18 5.05 -18.64
N ASN A 741 -32.74 4.38 -17.63
CA ASN A 741 -32.57 2.95 -17.36
C ASN A 741 -33.68 2.08 -17.97
N ASN A 742 -34.89 2.62 -18.07
CA ASN A 742 -36.10 1.90 -18.45
C ASN A 742 -35.98 1.30 -19.86
N ASN A 743 -35.97 -0.05 -19.93
CA ASN A 743 -35.75 -0.81 -21.16
C ASN A 743 -34.39 -0.51 -21.85
N SER A 744 -33.42 0.00 -21.10
CA SER A 744 -32.06 0.36 -21.52
C SER A 744 -31.03 -0.56 -20.84
N ILE A 745 -31.10 -0.69 -19.51
CA ILE A 745 -30.23 -1.60 -18.74
C ILE A 745 -30.62 -3.07 -18.97
N ARG A 746 -29.62 -3.95 -19.07
CA ARG A 746 -29.76 -5.41 -19.27
C ARG A 746 -28.74 -6.15 -18.41
N GLY A 747 -28.89 -7.48 -18.29
CA GLY A 747 -27.95 -8.32 -17.55
C GLY A 747 -28.18 -8.37 -16.03
N LEU A 748 -29.30 -7.83 -15.54
CA LEU A 748 -29.70 -7.94 -14.13
C LEU A 748 -29.88 -9.40 -13.69
N ASP A 749 -30.38 -10.24 -14.60
CA ASP A 749 -30.50 -11.68 -14.45
C ASP A 749 -29.14 -12.37 -14.37
N VAL A 750 -28.17 -11.95 -15.20
CA VAL A 750 -26.79 -12.45 -15.17
C VAL A 750 -26.12 -12.13 -13.83
N ILE A 751 -26.28 -10.91 -13.32
CA ILE A 751 -25.77 -10.53 -11.99
C ILE A 751 -26.39 -11.41 -10.89
N ASN A 752 -27.68 -11.71 -10.96
CA ASN A 752 -28.34 -12.62 -10.02
C ASN A 752 -27.84 -14.08 -10.15
N GLN A 753 -27.51 -14.54 -11.36
CA GLN A 753 -26.90 -15.87 -11.57
C GLN A 753 -25.49 -15.92 -10.99
N ILE A 754 -24.67 -14.90 -11.23
CA ILE A 754 -23.33 -14.79 -10.61
C ILE A 754 -23.48 -14.78 -9.10
N LYS A 755 -24.43 -14.01 -8.56
CA LYS A 755 -24.70 -13.98 -7.12
C LYS A 755 -25.09 -15.35 -6.58
N THR A 756 -25.95 -16.07 -7.27
CA THR A 756 -26.33 -17.43 -6.86
C THR A 756 -25.12 -18.35 -6.84
N ALA A 757 -24.26 -18.31 -7.86
CA ALA A 757 -23.03 -19.10 -7.90
C ALA A 757 -22.05 -18.71 -6.79
N VAL A 758 -21.90 -17.41 -6.51
CA VAL A 758 -21.03 -16.88 -5.46
C VAL A 758 -21.56 -17.23 -4.08
N GLU A 759 -22.87 -17.10 -3.81
CA GLU A 759 -23.48 -17.52 -2.55
C GLU A 759 -23.34 -19.03 -2.32
N ASN A 760 -23.40 -19.84 -3.37
CA ASN A 760 -23.16 -21.28 -3.25
C ASN A 760 -21.70 -21.62 -2.91
N ALA A 761 -20.74 -20.78 -3.34
CA ALA A 761 -19.31 -20.99 -3.10
C ALA A 761 -18.83 -20.37 -1.76
N CYS A 762 -19.32 -19.18 -1.43
CA CYS A 762 -18.99 -18.41 -0.23
C CYS A 762 -20.22 -17.63 0.28
N PRO A 763 -21.14 -18.31 1.00
CA PRO A 763 -22.40 -17.72 1.47
C PRO A 763 -22.20 -16.46 2.30
N ALA A 764 -22.97 -15.41 2.00
CA ALA A 764 -22.99 -14.13 2.69
C ALA A 764 -21.63 -13.41 2.80
N VAL A 765 -20.71 -13.66 1.84
CA VAL A 765 -19.38 -13.05 1.83
C VAL A 765 -19.27 -11.89 0.83
N VAL A 766 -19.84 -12.03 -0.36
CA VAL A 766 -19.64 -11.09 -1.47
C VAL A 766 -20.93 -10.31 -1.76
N SER A 767 -20.89 -8.98 -1.73
CA SER A 767 -22.08 -8.16 -2.03
C SER A 767 -22.43 -8.19 -3.52
N CYS A 768 -23.67 -7.85 -3.85
CA CYS A 768 -24.08 -7.66 -5.24
C CYS A 768 -23.43 -6.43 -5.88
N ALA A 769 -23.15 -5.39 -5.10
CA ALA A 769 -22.36 -4.24 -5.54
C ALA A 769 -20.95 -4.65 -6.02
N ASP A 770 -20.27 -5.55 -5.29
CA ASP A 770 -18.99 -6.11 -5.71
C ASP A 770 -19.10 -6.94 -6.99
N ILE A 771 -20.17 -7.74 -7.11
CA ILE A 771 -20.42 -8.53 -8.32
C ILE A 771 -20.61 -7.64 -9.56
N VAL A 772 -21.35 -6.54 -9.45
CA VAL A 772 -21.53 -5.59 -10.58
C VAL A 772 -20.20 -4.97 -10.98
N ALA A 773 -19.36 -4.58 -10.01
CA ALA A 773 -18.07 -4.00 -10.30
C ALA A 773 -17.10 -5.00 -10.97
N LEU A 774 -17.08 -6.26 -10.49
CA LEU A 774 -16.32 -7.35 -11.10
C LEU A 774 -16.84 -7.70 -12.50
N ALA A 775 -18.15 -7.78 -12.67
CA ALA A 775 -18.76 -8.08 -13.97
C ALA A 775 -18.44 -7.02 -15.01
N ALA A 776 -18.38 -5.74 -14.64
CA ALA A 776 -18.00 -4.66 -15.55
C ALA A 776 -16.55 -4.78 -16.05
N GLU A 777 -15.64 -5.19 -15.16
CA GLU A 777 -14.23 -5.38 -15.48
C GLU A 777 -14.01 -6.60 -16.40
N VAL A 778 -14.57 -7.75 -16.01
CA VAL A 778 -14.52 -8.97 -16.83
C VAL A 778 -15.20 -8.74 -18.19
N SER A 779 -16.27 -7.95 -18.25
CA SER A 779 -16.92 -7.60 -19.52
C SER A 779 -16.03 -6.76 -20.43
N SER A 780 -15.18 -5.89 -19.86
CA SER A 780 -14.19 -5.14 -20.63
C SER A 780 -13.15 -6.08 -21.22
N GLU A 781 -12.58 -6.98 -20.41
CA GLU A 781 -11.60 -7.97 -20.88
C GLU A 781 -12.16 -8.90 -21.97
N LEU A 782 -13.37 -9.43 -21.76
CA LEU A 782 -14.05 -10.27 -22.75
C LEU A 782 -14.33 -9.56 -24.08
N ALA A 783 -14.40 -8.22 -24.06
CA ALA A 783 -14.52 -7.38 -25.24
C ALA A 783 -13.17 -6.93 -25.83
N ASN A 784 -12.04 -7.52 -25.40
CA ASN A 784 -10.66 -7.13 -25.73
C ASN A 784 -10.23 -5.75 -25.18
N GLY A 785 -10.96 -5.24 -24.19
CA GLY A 785 -10.66 -4.01 -23.48
C GLY A 785 -9.65 -4.20 -22.36
N PRO A 786 -9.33 -3.12 -21.63
CA PRO A 786 -8.42 -3.21 -20.51
C PRO A 786 -9.04 -3.89 -19.29
N SER A 787 -8.29 -4.79 -18.67
CA SER A 787 -8.58 -5.32 -17.33
C SER A 787 -8.06 -4.36 -16.25
N TRP A 788 -8.76 -4.26 -15.12
CA TRP A 788 -8.30 -3.55 -13.93
C TRP A 788 -8.60 -4.33 -12.67
N GLN A 789 -7.93 -3.99 -11.57
CA GLN A 789 -8.23 -4.61 -10.29
C GLN A 789 -9.42 -3.89 -9.66
N VAL A 790 -10.53 -4.62 -9.48
CA VAL A 790 -11.74 -4.10 -8.84
C VAL A 790 -11.53 -4.06 -7.32
N PRO A 791 -11.61 -2.89 -6.65
CA PRO A 791 -11.63 -2.83 -5.19
C PRO A 791 -12.87 -3.56 -4.68
N LEU A 792 -12.74 -4.53 -3.76
CA LEU A 792 -13.86 -5.31 -3.22
C LEU A 792 -14.13 -4.96 -1.75
N GLY A 793 -15.30 -5.37 -1.24
CA GLY A 793 -15.73 -5.13 0.14
C GLY A 793 -16.88 -4.14 0.26
N ARG A 794 -17.59 -3.85 -0.84
CA ARG A 794 -18.80 -3.04 -0.82
C ARG A 794 -19.90 -3.77 -0.05
N ARG A 795 -20.82 -3.00 0.51
CA ARG A 795 -22.12 -3.45 1.02
C ARG A 795 -23.20 -3.01 0.05
N ASP A 796 -24.25 -3.82 -0.01
CA ASP A 796 -25.45 -3.57 -0.78
C ASP A 796 -26.35 -2.55 -0.09
N SER A 797 -26.91 -1.63 -0.89
CA SER A 797 -27.90 -0.66 -0.40
C SER A 797 -29.20 -1.32 0.02
N LEU A 798 -29.82 -0.73 1.05
CA LEU A 798 -31.12 -1.12 1.58
C LEU A 798 -32.29 -0.40 0.89
N THR A 799 -32.00 0.50 -0.06
CA THR A 799 -33.00 1.30 -0.77
C THR A 799 -32.51 1.64 -2.19
N ALA A 800 -33.40 2.18 -3.03
CA ALA A 800 -33.11 2.67 -4.37
C ALA A 800 -33.74 4.04 -4.58
N ASN A 801 -33.19 4.84 -5.52
CA ASN A 801 -33.69 6.19 -5.77
C ASN A 801 -33.86 6.51 -7.27
N GLN A 802 -35.05 6.19 -7.78
CA GLN A 802 -35.44 6.49 -9.16
C GLN A 802 -35.35 7.99 -9.53
N THR A 803 -35.70 8.90 -8.60
CA THR A 803 -35.63 10.34 -8.85
C THR A 803 -34.19 10.79 -9.04
N LEU A 804 -33.28 10.32 -8.20
CA LEU A 804 -31.86 10.65 -8.29
C LEU A 804 -31.24 10.06 -9.57
N ALA A 805 -31.62 8.85 -9.97
CA ALA A 805 -31.20 8.27 -11.24
C ALA A 805 -31.65 9.14 -12.45
N ASN A 806 -32.91 9.63 -12.44
CA ASN A 806 -33.41 10.56 -13.46
C ASN A 806 -32.67 11.91 -13.47
N GLN A 807 -32.15 12.34 -12.33
CA GLN A 807 -31.46 13.62 -12.20
C GLN A 807 -29.97 13.52 -12.57
N ASN A 808 -29.29 12.46 -12.16
CA ASN A 808 -27.83 12.38 -12.20
C ASN A 808 -27.27 11.74 -13.48
N LEU A 809 -28.01 10.84 -14.12
CA LEU A 809 -27.53 10.17 -15.33
C LEU A 809 -27.54 11.12 -16.54
N PRO A 810 -26.42 11.25 -17.28
CA PRO A 810 -26.36 12.08 -18.48
C PRO A 810 -27.34 11.62 -19.56
N ALA A 811 -28.06 12.56 -20.17
CA ALA A 811 -28.93 12.24 -21.31
C ALA A 811 -28.15 12.32 -22.63
N ALA A 812 -28.59 11.53 -23.62
CA ALA A 812 -27.97 11.46 -24.96
C ALA A 812 -27.97 12.78 -25.75
N ASN A 813 -28.74 13.78 -25.32
CA ASN A 813 -28.86 15.10 -25.93
C ASN A 813 -28.21 16.23 -25.09
N PHE A 814 -27.41 15.89 -24.06
CA PHE A 814 -26.69 16.91 -23.29
C PHE A 814 -25.61 17.58 -24.14
N ASN A 815 -25.44 18.89 -23.94
CA ASN A 815 -24.29 19.62 -24.46
C ASN A 815 -23.06 19.44 -23.55
N LEU A 816 -21.89 19.89 -24.00
CA LEU A 816 -20.65 19.70 -23.26
C LEU A 816 -20.67 20.33 -21.85
N THR A 817 -21.27 21.50 -21.67
CA THR A 817 -21.38 22.16 -20.35
C THR A 817 -22.18 21.31 -19.36
N LEU A 818 -23.29 20.71 -19.82
CA LEU A 818 -24.08 19.81 -18.99
C LEU A 818 -23.32 18.52 -18.70
N LEU A 819 -22.59 17.95 -19.66
CA LEU A 819 -21.76 16.77 -19.42
C LEU A 819 -20.67 17.02 -18.37
N ILE A 820 -19.92 18.12 -18.51
CA ILE A 820 -18.87 18.51 -17.55
C ILE A 820 -19.48 18.70 -16.16
N SER A 821 -20.59 19.43 -16.04
CA SER A 821 -21.22 19.66 -14.73
C SER A 821 -21.77 18.38 -14.10
N ARG A 822 -22.33 17.45 -14.88
CA ARG A 822 -22.86 16.18 -14.36
C ARG A 822 -21.77 15.26 -13.84
N PHE A 823 -20.65 15.15 -14.57
CA PHE A 823 -19.48 14.38 -14.10
C PHE A 823 -18.82 15.06 -12.90
N ALA A 824 -18.68 16.39 -12.92
CA ALA A 824 -18.13 17.14 -11.79
C ALA A 824 -18.97 16.96 -10.51
N ASN A 825 -20.30 16.91 -10.61
CA ASN A 825 -21.19 16.63 -9.47
C ASN A 825 -20.98 15.24 -8.86
N GLN A 826 -20.37 14.31 -9.61
CA GLN A 826 -19.99 12.97 -9.15
C GLN A 826 -18.49 12.90 -8.81
N ASN A 827 -17.82 14.05 -8.67
CA ASN A 827 -16.38 14.17 -8.43
C ASN A 827 -15.50 13.55 -9.53
N LEU A 828 -16.00 13.50 -10.76
CA LEU A 828 -15.27 13.04 -11.94
C LEU A 828 -14.84 14.24 -12.79
N ASN A 829 -13.57 14.27 -13.22
CA ASN A 829 -13.03 15.40 -13.98
C ASN A 829 -13.25 15.25 -15.50
N ILE A 830 -12.75 16.21 -16.28
CA ILE A 830 -12.93 16.23 -17.75
C ILE A 830 -12.26 15.02 -18.42
N THR A 831 -11.12 14.55 -17.91
CA THR A 831 -10.48 13.32 -18.41
C THR A 831 -11.34 12.11 -18.10
N ASP A 832 -11.94 12.05 -16.92
CA ASP A 832 -12.86 10.96 -16.54
C ASP A 832 -14.13 10.96 -17.41
N LEU A 833 -14.69 12.14 -17.71
CA LEU A 833 -15.78 12.29 -18.68
C LEU A 833 -15.42 11.69 -20.04
N VAL A 834 -14.29 12.10 -20.62
CA VAL A 834 -13.89 11.64 -21.96
C VAL A 834 -13.54 10.15 -21.96
N ALA A 835 -12.86 9.66 -20.93
CA ALA A 835 -12.48 8.26 -20.79
C ALA A 835 -13.70 7.37 -20.61
N LEU A 836 -14.59 7.66 -19.65
CA LEU A 836 -15.79 6.83 -19.38
C LEU A 836 -16.79 6.85 -20.54
N SER A 837 -16.90 7.97 -21.26
CA SER A 837 -17.68 8.01 -22.51
C SER A 837 -17.12 7.07 -23.57
N GLY A 838 -15.82 6.74 -23.49
CA GLY A 838 -15.17 5.74 -24.34
C GLY A 838 -15.73 4.32 -24.16
N ALA A 839 -16.48 4.01 -23.09
CA ALA A 839 -17.19 2.73 -22.95
C ALA A 839 -18.19 2.49 -24.10
N HIS A 840 -18.66 3.56 -24.76
CA HIS A 840 -19.50 3.47 -25.95
C HIS A 840 -18.81 2.85 -27.18
N THR A 841 -17.51 2.54 -27.10
CA THR A 841 -16.83 1.66 -28.09
C THR A 841 -17.54 0.31 -28.23
N ILE A 842 -18.16 -0.18 -27.15
CA ILE A 842 -19.02 -1.36 -27.18
C ILE A 842 -20.45 -0.98 -26.79
N GLY A 843 -21.40 -1.30 -27.65
CA GLY A 843 -22.82 -1.09 -27.34
C GLY A 843 -23.65 -0.55 -28.49
N ARG A 844 -24.96 -0.55 -28.25
CA ARG A 844 -25.99 -0.20 -29.23
C ARG A 844 -27.03 0.69 -28.58
N ALA A 845 -27.40 1.78 -29.24
CA ALA A 845 -28.45 2.68 -28.77
C ALA A 845 -29.73 2.49 -29.58
N GLN A 846 -30.87 2.65 -28.92
CA GLN A 846 -32.18 2.65 -29.58
C GLN A 846 -32.46 3.99 -30.26
N CYS A 847 -33.08 3.98 -31.44
CA CYS A 847 -33.39 5.18 -32.22
C CYS A 847 -34.08 6.29 -31.40
N ARG A 848 -34.95 5.94 -30.44
CA ARG A 848 -35.62 6.93 -29.58
C ARG A 848 -34.69 7.87 -28.80
N PHE A 849 -33.43 7.49 -28.56
CA PHE A 849 -32.47 8.34 -27.83
C PHE A 849 -31.76 9.37 -28.72
N PHE A 850 -31.78 9.21 -30.05
CA PHE A 850 -31.09 10.10 -30.99
C PHE A 850 -31.94 10.50 -32.20
N SER A 851 -33.22 10.14 -32.25
CA SER A 851 -34.13 10.49 -33.35
C SER A 851 -34.26 12.00 -33.55
N ASN A 852 -34.32 12.77 -32.45
CA ASN A 852 -34.31 14.24 -32.52
C ASN A 852 -33.06 14.77 -33.21
N ARG A 853 -31.90 14.12 -33.03
CA ARG A 853 -30.66 14.50 -33.72
C ARG A 853 -30.75 14.30 -35.24
N LEU A 854 -31.56 13.34 -35.71
CA LEU A 854 -31.71 13.05 -37.14
C LEU A 854 -32.75 13.94 -37.85
N TYR A 855 -33.76 14.41 -37.12
CA TYR A 855 -34.96 15.01 -37.72
C TYR A 855 -35.38 16.37 -37.14
N ASN A 856 -35.01 16.70 -35.91
CA ASN A 856 -35.51 17.89 -35.22
C ASN A 856 -34.49 18.42 -34.18
N PHE A 857 -33.24 18.57 -34.60
CA PHE A 857 -32.16 18.97 -33.72
C PHE A 857 -32.42 20.38 -33.21
N SER A 858 -32.36 20.58 -31.89
CA SER A 858 -32.69 21.85 -31.24
C SER A 858 -34.05 22.44 -31.66
N SER A 859 -35.04 21.57 -31.90
CA SER A 859 -36.39 21.95 -32.33
C SER A 859 -36.44 22.73 -33.65
N SER A 860 -35.43 22.56 -34.51
CA SER A 860 -35.28 23.31 -35.77
C SER A 860 -36.06 22.72 -36.96
N GLY A 861 -36.64 21.54 -36.81
CA GLY A 861 -37.16 20.74 -37.92
C GLY A 861 -36.09 20.18 -38.87
N ASN A 862 -34.81 20.34 -38.55
CA ASN A 862 -33.68 19.90 -39.36
C ASN A 862 -32.77 18.92 -38.59
N PRO A 863 -31.97 18.10 -39.29
CA PRO A 863 -30.94 17.26 -38.66
C PRO A 863 -29.85 18.09 -37.98
N ASP A 864 -29.13 17.48 -37.03
CA ASP A 864 -27.95 18.05 -36.38
C ASP A 864 -26.88 18.40 -37.43
N PRO A 865 -26.47 19.67 -37.54
CA PRO A 865 -25.50 20.11 -38.55
C PRO A 865 -24.10 19.54 -38.32
N THR A 866 -23.81 19.01 -37.14
CA THR A 866 -22.52 18.39 -36.81
C THR A 866 -22.39 16.97 -37.30
N LEU A 867 -23.48 16.33 -37.73
CA LEU A 867 -23.51 14.92 -38.12
C LEU A 867 -23.13 14.75 -39.59
N ASN A 868 -22.22 13.83 -39.87
CA ASN A 868 -21.79 13.51 -41.23
C ASN A 868 -22.99 13.15 -42.14
N THR A 869 -23.10 13.80 -43.29
CA THR A 869 -24.24 13.68 -44.20
C THR A 869 -24.47 12.25 -44.72
N SER A 870 -23.41 11.50 -45.02
CA SER A 870 -23.53 10.10 -45.50
C SER A 870 -23.99 9.18 -44.37
N TYR A 871 -23.44 9.39 -43.17
CA TYR A 871 -23.84 8.62 -42.00
C TYR A 871 -25.29 8.94 -41.60
N LEU A 872 -25.72 10.20 -41.68
CA LEU A 872 -27.11 10.62 -41.48
C LEU A 872 -28.08 9.84 -42.38
N GLN A 873 -27.77 9.66 -43.67
CA GLN A 873 -28.63 8.88 -44.56
C GLN A 873 -28.73 7.41 -44.12
N THR A 874 -27.61 6.83 -43.68
CA THR A 874 -27.57 5.48 -43.13
C THR A 874 -28.46 5.38 -41.89
N LEU A 875 -28.33 6.32 -40.95
CA LEU A 875 -29.13 6.36 -39.73
C LEU A 875 -30.63 6.55 -40.02
N LYS A 876 -31.00 7.38 -40.99
CA LYS A 876 -32.41 7.55 -41.39
C LYS A 876 -33.02 6.28 -42.00
N SER A 877 -32.20 5.41 -42.60
CA SER A 877 -32.69 4.12 -43.12
C SER A 877 -32.95 3.10 -42.00
N ILE A 878 -32.16 3.14 -40.92
CA ILE A 878 -32.30 2.27 -39.74
C ILE A 878 -33.40 2.80 -38.81
N CYS A 879 -33.51 4.12 -38.70
CA CYS A 879 -34.39 4.85 -37.80
C CYS A 879 -35.33 5.80 -38.59
N PRO A 880 -36.32 5.29 -39.33
CA PRO A 880 -37.24 6.12 -40.12
C PRO A 880 -38.11 7.03 -39.24
N ASN A 881 -38.51 8.19 -39.78
CA ASN A 881 -39.45 9.13 -39.13
C ASN A 881 -40.91 8.76 -39.45
N ASP A 882 -41.31 7.53 -39.13
CA ASP A 882 -42.62 6.96 -39.45
C ASP A 882 -43.58 6.87 -38.23
N GLY A 883 -43.13 7.36 -37.07
CA GLY A 883 -43.90 7.27 -35.82
C GLY A 883 -43.86 5.90 -35.14
N GLY A 884 -42.94 5.01 -35.53
CA GLY A 884 -42.72 3.71 -34.87
C GLY A 884 -42.22 3.82 -33.42
N SER A 885 -42.10 2.67 -32.73
CA SER A 885 -41.70 2.57 -31.31
C SER A 885 -40.29 3.09 -31.00
N GLY A 886 -39.47 3.37 -32.01
CA GLY A 886 -38.09 3.84 -31.85
C GLY A 886 -37.14 2.83 -31.21
N THR A 887 -37.48 1.53 -31.26
CA THR A 887 -36.74 0.44 -30.60
C THR A 887 -35.63 -0.17 -31.45
N ASN A 888 -35.52 0.19 -32.74
CA ASN A 888 -34.42 -0.25 -33.60
C ASN A 888 -33.08 0.17 -33.00
N LEU A 889 -32.07 -0.70 -33.13
CA LEU A 889 -30.75 -0.53 -32.53
C LEU A 889 -29.73 -0.11 -33.59
N THR A 890 -28.85 0.80 -33.22
CA THR A 890 -27.65 1.18 -34.00
C THR A 890 -26.42 1.12 -33.11
N ASN A 891 -25.29 0.69 -33.67
CA ASN A 891 -24.02 0.61 -32.95
C ASN A 891 -23.49 2.00 -32.56
N LEU A 892 -22.98 2.12 -31.34
CA LEU A 892 -22.32 3.34 -30.86
C LEU A 892 -20.92 3.51 -31.47
N ASP A 893 -20.23 2.39 -31.73
CA ASP A 893 -19.03 2.33 -32.57
C ASP A 893 -19.37 1.69 -33.93
N LEU A 894 -19.08 2.42 -35.00
CA LEU A 894 -19.38 1.99 -36.37
C LEU A 894 -18.29 1.12 -36.97
N THR A 895 -17.08 1.22 -36.44
CA THR A 895 -15.88 0.58 -36.98
C THR A 895 -15.71 -0.80 -36.35
N THR A 896 -15.86 -0.87 -35.02
CA THR A 896 -15.60 -2.08 -34.22
C THR A 896 -16.68 -2.28 -33.14
N PRO A 897 -17.95 -2.52 -33.52
CA PRO A 897 -19.11 -2.46 -32.62
C PRO A 897 -19.12 -3.43 -31.42
N ASP A 898 -18.28 -4.45 -31.44
CA ASP A 898 -18.17 -5.48 -30.41
C ASP A 898 -16.74 -5.61 -29.83
N THR A 899 -15.82 -4.69 -30.17
CA THR A 899 -14.45 -4.65 -29.64
C THR A 899 -14.26 -3.38 -28.85
N PHE A 900 -13.70 -3.50 -27.65
CA PHE A 900 -13.38 -2.36 -26.82
C PHE A 900 -12.04 -1.76 -27.26
N ASP A 901 -12.07 -0.67 -28.05
CA ASP A 901 -10.89 -0.01 -28.58
C ASP A 901 -11.08 1.52 -28.68
N ASN A 902 -10.15 2.22 -29.35
CA ASN A 902 -10.20 3.68 -29.47
C ASN A 902 -10.86 4.19 -30.77
N ASN A 903 -11.43 3.32 -31.61
CA ASN A 903 -12.11 3.72 -32.85
C ASN A 903 -13.33 4.61 -32.59
N TYR A 904 -13.97 4.46 -31.43
CA TYR A 904 -14.98 5.40 -30.93
C TYR A 904 -14.55 6.86 -31.09
N TYR A 905 -13.33 7.22 -30.69
CA TYR A 905 -12.82 8.60 -30.81
C TYR A 905 -12.52 9.01 -32.25
N SER A 906 -12.09 8.06 -33.09
CA SER A 906 -11.95 8.27 -34.53
C SER A 906 -13.30 8.57 -35.20
N ASN A 907 -14.38 7.90 -34.76
CA ASN A 907 -15.73 8.20 -35.22
C ASN A 907 -16.15 9.63 -34.84
N LEU A 908 -15.84 10.10 -33.62
CA LEU A 908 -16.13 11.49 -33.21
C LEU A 908 -15.38 12.51 -34.09
N GLN A 909 -14.10 12.29 -34.38
CA GLN A 909 -13.31 13.16 -35.25
C GLN A 909 -13.84 13.23 -36.69
N GLN A 910 -14.51 12.18 -37.14
CA GLN A 910 -15.14 12.09 -38.47
C GLN A 910 -16.60 12.57 -38.49
N GLN A 911 -17.07 13.17 -37.39
CA GLN A 911 -18.46 13.61 -37.24
C GLN A 911 -19.48 12.47 -37.30
N ASN A 912 -19.04 11.27 -36.91
CA ASN A 912 -19.81 10.03 -36.94
C ASN A 912 -20.23 9.54 -35.55
N GLY A 913 -20.11 10.35 -34.48
CA GLY A 913 -20.67 10.00 -33.18
C GLY A 913 -22.19 9.78 -33.29
N LEU A 914 -22.76 8.77 -32.64
CA LEU A 914 -24.20 8.46 -32.74
C LEU A 914 -25.06 9.37 -31.86
N LEU A 915 -24.65 9.55 -30.60
CA LEU A 915 -25.32 10.41 -29.64
C LEU A 915 -24.81 11.86 -29.77
N GLN A 916 -25.68 12.83 -29.49
CA GLN A 916 -25.25 14.24 -29.47
C GLN A 916 -24.22 14.46 -28.37
N SER A 917 -24.48 13.93 -27.17
CA SER A 917 -23.57 14.02 -26.01
C SER A 917 -22.13 13.63 -26.36
N ASP A 918 -21.98 12.58 -27.16
CA ASP A 918 -20.70 12.01 -27.51
C ASP A 918 -19.98 12.89 -28.55
N GLN A 919 -20.72 13.34 -29.57
CA GLN A 919 -20.18 14.22 -30.61
C GLN A 919 -19.69 15.57 -30.03
N GLU A 920 -20.36 16.09 -29.00
CA GLU A 920 -19.99 17.34 -28.32
C GLU A 920 -18.59 17.29 -27.67
N LEU A 921 -18.07 16.11 -27.33
CA LEU A 921 -16.71 15.96 -26.79
C LEU A 921 -15.62 16.45 -27.76
N TRP A 922 -15.90 16.44 -29.07
CA TRP A 922 -14.97 16.90 -30.10
C TRP A 922 -15.46 18.14 -30.87
N ASN A 923 -16.78 18.34 -30.99
CA ASN A 923 -17.35 19.42 -31.81
C ASN A 923 -17.45 20.79 -31.13
N THR A 924 -17.28 20.88 -29.81
CA THR A 924 -17.33 22.19 -29.12
C THR A 924 -16.01 22.96 -29.29
N THR A 925 -16.01 23.99 -30.14
CA THR A 925 -14.83 24.82 -30.43
C THR A 925 -14.14 25.34 -29.16
N GLY A 926 -12.84 25.11 -29.04
CA GLY A 926 -12.02 25.57 -27.91
C GLY A 926 -12.16 24.73 -26.63
N ALA A 927 -12.94 23.65 -26.65
CA ALA A 927 -13.07 22.77 -25.51
C ALA A 927 -11.78 22.00 -25.20
N SER A 928 -11.47 21.85 -23.92
CA SER A 928 -10.34 21.04 -23.43
C SER A 928 -10.50 19.54 -23.73
N THR A 929 -11.72 19.06 -23.96
CA THR A 929 -12.00 17.67 -24.35
C THR A 929 -11.42 17.31 -25.71
N ILE A 930 -11.31 18.26 -26.64
CA ILE A 930 -10.77 18.02 -27.99
C ILE A 930 -9.35 17.45 -27.92
N THR A 931 -8.50 18.02 -27.05
CA THR A 931 -7.12 17.55 -26.87
C THR A 931 -7.07 16.13 -26.34
N ILE A 932 -7.99 15.76 -25.44
CA ILE A 932 -8.06 14.42 -24.85
C ILE A 932 -8.57 13.42 -25.90
N VAL A 933 -9.62 13.76 -26.64
CA VAL A 933 -10.16 12.94 -27.75
C VAL A 933 -9.09 12.69 -28.80
N ASN A 934 -8.32 13.71 -29.20
CA ASN A 934 -7.23 13.55 -30.17
C ASN A 934 -6.12 12.62 -29.64
N SER A 935 -5.81 12.71 -28.35
CA SER A 935 -4.80 11.88 -27.70
C SER A 935 -5.26 10.42 -27.61
N PHE A 936 -6.51 10.17 -27.22
CA PHE A 936 -7.07 8.82 -27.11
C PHE A 936 -7.28 8.17 -28.48
N SER A 937 -7.75 8.92 -29.49
CA SER A 937 -7.89 8.44 -30.87
C SER A 937 -6.54 7.97 -31.47
N SER A 938 -5.45 8.66 -31.14
CA SER A 938 -4.11 8.31 -31.65
C SER A 938 -3.34 7.30 -30.78
N ASN A 939 -3.80 7.03 -29.56
CA ASN A 939 -3.08 6.19 -28.60
C ASN A 939 -4.04 5.35 -27.74
N GLN A 940 -4.27 4.11 -28.18
CA GLN A 940 -5.13 3.15 -27.48
C GLN A 940 -4.63 2.84 -26.07
N THR A 941 -3.32 2.72 -25.87
CA THR A 941 -2.75 2.47 -24.53
C THR A 941 -3.10 3.61 -23.58
N LEU A 942 -2.96 4.85 -24.03
CA LEU A 942 -3.31 6.02 -23.22
C LEU A 942 -4.81 6.07 -22.89
N PHE A 943 -5.67 5.75 -23.87
CA PHE A 943 -7.10 5.59 -23.62
C PHE A 943 -7.37 4.50 -22.57
N PHE A 944 -6.77 3.33 -22.71
CA PHE A 944 -6.96 2.21 -21.80
C PHE A 944 -6.49 2.52 -20.38
N GLU A 945 -5.34 3.17 -20.20
CA GLU A 945 -4.87 3.61 -18.89
C GLU A 945 -5.83 4.60 -18.23
N ALA A 946 -6.31 5.59 -19.00
CA ALA A 946 -7.29 6.56 -18.51
C ALA A 946 -8.63 5.88 -18.18
N PHE A 947 -9.10 4.97 -19.03
CA PHE A 947 -10.35 4.23 -18.83
C PHE A 947 -10.31 3.40 -17.54
N LYS A 948 -9.23 2.65 -17.31
CA LYS A 948 -9.03 1.88 -16.06
C LYS A 948 -9.09 2.79 -14.84
N ALA A 949 -8.35 3.89 -14.86
CA ALA A 949 -8.31 4.82 -13.74
C ALA A 949 -9.69 5.43 -13.47
N SER A 950 -10.44 5.80 -14.51
CA SER A 950 -11.77 6.37 -14.38
C SER A 950 -12.83 5.34 -13.97
N MET A 951 -12.73 4.08 -14.41
CA MET A 951 -13.60 2.99 -13.95
C MET A 951 -13.42 2.69 -12.46
N ILE A 952 -12.18 2.72 -11.96
CA ILE A 952 -11.90 2.57 -10.52
C ILE A 952 -12.51 3.74 -9.74
N LYS A 953 -12.33 4.99 -10.20
CA LYS A 953 -12.95 6.17 -9.56
C LYS A 953 -14.47 6.05 -9.54
N MET A 954 -15.07 5.74 -10.69
CA MET A 954 -16.52 5.61 -10.82
C MET A 954 -17.06 4.50 -9.90
N GLY A 955 -16.43 3.33 -9.88
CA GLY A 955 -16.82 2.20 -9.03
C GLY A 955 -16.65 2.41 -7.52
N ASN A 956 -16.09 3.55 -7.10
CA ASN A 956 -15.91 3.95 -5.70
C ASN A 956 -16.85 5.10 -5.28
N ILE A 957 -17.69 5.62 -6.18
CA ILE A 957 -18.64 6.69 -5.85
C ILE A 957 -19.72 6.12 -4.92
N GLY A 958 -19.92 6.73 -3.76
CA GLY A 958 -21.03 6.41 -2.85
C GLY A 958 -21.16 4.93 -2.46
N VAL A 959 -20.03 4.20 -2.39
CA VAL A 959 -20.01 2.81 -1.92
C VAL A 959 -20.35 2.73 -0.43
N LEU A 960 -21.10 1.70 -0.03
CA LEU A 960 -21.41 1.43 1.37
C LEU A 960 -20.39 0.45 1.94
N THR A 961 -19.99 0.63 3.20
CA THR A 961 -19.10 -0.32 3.90
C THR A 961 -19.55 -0.54 5.35
N GLY A 962 -18.98 -1.54 6.02
CA GLY A 962 -19.29 -1.81 7.43
C GLY A 962 -20.77 -2.09 7.67
N SER A 963 -21.41 -1.29 8.53
CA SER A 963 -22.84 -1.38 8.88
C SER A 963 -23.74 -0.46 8.04
N GLN A 964 -23.21 0.22 7.02
CA GLN A 964 -23.97 1.18 6.20
C GLN A 964 -24.89 0.50 5.16
N GLY A 965 -24.70 -0.80 4.94
CA GLY A 965 -25.51 -1.63 4.06
C GLY A 965 -25.39 -3.10 4.48
N GLU A 966 -25.79 -4.01 3.61
CA GLU A 966 -25.77 -5.46 3.91
C GLU A 966 -25.01 -6.28 2.85
N ILE A 967 -24.93 -7.60 3.03
CA ILE A 967 -24.62 -8.51 1.91
C ILE A 967 -25.93 -9.22 1.59
N ARG A 968 -26.60 -8.82 0.51
CA ARG A 968 -27.86 -9.46 0.10
C ARG A 968 -27.58 -10.88 -0.33
N THR A 969 -28.48 -11.81 -0.05
CA THR A 969 -28.39 -13.19 -0.57
C THR A 969 -28.93 -13.29 -2.00
N GLN A 970 -29.81 -12.37 -2.39
CA GLN A 970 -30.27 -12.19 -3.77
C GLN A 970 -30.21 -10.70 -4.13
N CYS A 971 -29.69 -10.35 -5.30
CA CYS A 971 -29.42 -8.95 -5.63
C CYS A 971 -30.66 -8.11 -5.91
N ASN A 972 -31.83 -8.73 -5.99
CA ASN A 972 -33.11 -8.08 -6.24
C ASN A 972 -33.84 -7.63 -4.98
N PHE A 973 -33.46 -8.11 -3.78
CA PHE A 973 -34.19 -7.86 -2.53
C PHE A 973 -33.28 -7.64 -1.32
N VAL A 974 -33.72 -6.74 -0.43
CA VAL A 974 -33.10 -6.51 0.89
C VAL A 974 -33.33 -7.73 1.80
N ASN A 975 -32.32 -8.17 2.56
CA ASN A 975 -32.50 -9.31 3.45
C ASN A 975 -33.48 -8.99 4.58
N GLY A 976 -34.21 -10.00 5.06
CA GLY A 976 -35.17 -9.84 6.16
C GLY A 976 -36.47 -9.13 5.79
N ASN A 977 -36.55 -8.43 4.65
CA ASN A 977 -37.80 -7.95 4.07
C ASN A 977 -38.57 -9.10 3.40
N SER A 978 -38.91 -10.10 4.21
CA SER A 978 -39.68 -11.28 3.83
C SER A 978 -41.19 -11.02 3.74
N SER A 979 -41.62 -9.76 3.88
CA SER A 979 -42.97 -9.30 3.56
C SER A 979 -43.33 -9.38 2.07
N GLY A 980 -42.37 -9.67 1.19
CA GLY A 980 -42.60 -9.89 -0.25
C GLY A 980 -42.65 -11.36 -0.70
N LEU A 981 -42.39 -12.33 0.18
CA LEU A 981 -42.38 -13.76 -0.16
C LEU A 981 -43.77 -14.42 -0.11
N ALA A 982 -44.83 -13.64 0.16
CA ALA A 982 -46.20 -14.15 0.34
C ALA A 982 -47.18 -13.87 -0.82
N THR A 983 -46.74 -13.33 -1.98
CA THR A 983 -47.69 -13.00 -3.07
C THR A 983 -47.33 -13.49 -4.47
N LEU A 984 -46.47 -14.51 -4.60
CA LEU A 984 -46.36 -15.27 -5.86
C LEU A 984 -46.39 -16.79 -5.70
N VAL A 985 -46.79 -17.30 -4.54
CA VAL A 985 -47.21 -18.70 -4.39
C VAL A 985 -48.66 -18.77 -3.90
N THR A 986 -49.58 -18.51 -4.82
CA THR A 986 -50.90 -19.15 -4.83
C THR A 986 -51.14 -19.81 -6.18
N LYS A 987 -50.52 -20.97 -6.35
CA LYS A 987 -51.17 -22.25 -6.70
C LYS A 987 -50.17 -23.35 -6.33
N GLN A 988 -50.23 -23.76 -5.06
CA GLN A 988 -50.69 -25.10 -4.63
C GLN A 988 -49.64 -26.19 -4.90
N SER A 989 -49.22 -27.02 -3.94
CA SER A 989 -49.71 -27.29 -2.59
C SER A 989 -48.81 -28.39 -1.98
N GLN A 990 -48.60 -28.35 -0.66
CA GLN A 990 -48.76 -29.48 0.30
C GLN A 990 -48.03 -30.80 0.01
N ASP A 991 -47.34 -31.50 0.92
CA ASP A 991 -47.31 -31.49 2.38
C ASP A 991 -46.03 -32.23 2.85
N ASN A 992 -45.75 -32.06 4.13
CA ASN A 992 -44.70 -32.63 4.98
C ASN A 992 -44.38 -34.12 4.80
N ASP A 993 -43.10 -34.46 4.90
CA ASP A 993 -42.52 -35.25 6.00
C ASP A 993 -40.98 -35.33 5.93
N GLY A 994 -40.35 -35.30 7.10
CA GLY A 994 -38.91 -35.11 7.26
C GLY A 994 -38.08 -36.37 7.04
N ARG A 995 -36.86 -36.16 6.54
CA ARG A 995 -35.57 -36.73 7.00
C ARG A 995 -34.45 -36.11 6.17
N GLY A 996 -33.30 -35.91 6.81
CA GLY A 996 -32.19 -35.08 6.30
C GLY A 996 -31.67 -35.45 4.91
N GLY A 997 -31.12 -34.45 4.22
CA GLY A 997 -30.52 -34.62 2.90
C GLY A 997 -29.70 -33.37 2.53
N GLY A 998 -28.52 -33.60 1.94
CA GLY A 998 -27.54 -32.58 1.55
C GLY A 998 -28.01 -31.62 0.43
N PRO A 999 -27.11 -30.71 0.00
CA PRO A 999 -27.49 -29.54 -0.80
C PRO A 999 -27.96 -29.94 -2.21
N ASP A 1000 -29.16 -29.46 -2.56
CA ASP A 1000 -29.91 -29.71 -3.80
C ASP A 1000 -29.45 -28.72 -4.90
N TRP A 1001 -28.81 -29.24 -5.95
CA TRP A 1001 -28.47 -28.49 -7.16
C TRP A 1001 -29.64 -28.65 -8.14
N LYS A 1002 -30.51 -27.64 -8.27
CA LYS A 1002 -31.57 -27.67 -9.30
C LYS A 1002 -31.68 -26.38 -10.12
N VAL A 1003 -31.53 -26.62 -11.43
CA VAL A 1003 -31.95 -25.88 -12.62
C VAL A 1003 -31.00 -24.81 -13.19
N ALA A 1004 -30.45 -25.20 -14.35
CA ALA A 1004 -29.73 -24.40 -15.31
C ALA A 1004 -30.49 -24.37 -16.66
N LEU A 1005 -30.17 -23.38 -17.48
CA LEU A 1005 -30.00 -23.47 -18.94
C LEU A 1005 -31.18 -23.92 -19.83
N GLY A 1006 -31.56 -23.00 -20.73
CA GLY A 1006 -32.38 -23.29 -21.90
C GLY A 1006 -31.54 -23.65 -23.12
N ARG A 1007 -31.32 -24.96 -23.31
CA ARG A 1007 -31.24 -25.74 -24.57
C ARG A 1007 -29.91 -26.47 -24.88
N ARG A 1008 -30.05 -27.79 -24.71
CA ARG A 1008 -29.32 -28.97 -25.24
C ARG A 1008 -28.08 -29.40 -24.44
N ASP A 1009 -28.37 -29.91 -23.25
CA ASP A 1009 -27.43 -30.57 -22.35
C ASP A 1009 -27.41 -32.09 -22.59
N SER A 1010 -26.22 -32.65 -22.87
CA SER A 1010 -26.00 -34.08 -23.17
C SER A 1010 -25.35 -34.85 -22.00
N ALA A 1011 -25.58 -34.43 -20.76
CA ALA A 1011 -25.09 -35.16 -19.58
C ALA A 1011 -26.16 -36.16 -19.09
N HIS A 1012 -25.83 -37.44 -18.98
CA HIS A 1012 -26.86 -38.48 -18.73
C HIS A 1012 -27.48 -38.44 -17.32
N THR A 1013 -26.85 -37.77 -16.34
CA THR A 1013 -27.35 -37.68 -14.95
C THR A 1013 -28.40 -36.60 -14.70
N PHE A 1014 -28.57 -35.61 -15.59
CA PHE A 1014 -29.58 -34.54 -15.46
C PHE A 1014 -30.07 -34.01 -16.83
N GLY A 1015 -29.77 -34.75 -17.90
CA GLY A 1015 -30.11 -34.41 -19.28
C GLY A 1015 -31.48 -34.91 -19.67
N ARG A 1016 -31.93 -34.48 -20.85
CA ARG A 1016 -33.22 -34.89 -21.43
C ARG A 1016 -33.01 -35.36 -22.85
N ALA A 1017 -33.63 -36.48 -23.23
CA ALA A 1017 -33.59 -37.01 -24.58
C ALA A 1017 -34.94 -36.83 -25.28
N GLN A 1018 -34.93 -36.46 -26.55
CA GLN A 1018 -36.16 -36.44 -27.34
C GLN A 1018 -36.63 -37.86 -27.66
N CYS A 1019 -37.95 -38.07 -27.69
CA CYS A 1019 -38.59 -39.35 -28.00
C CYS A 1019 -37.98 -40.06 -29.21
N GLN A 1020 -37.62 -39.31 -30.27
CA GLN A 1020 -37.02 -39.88 -31.48
C GLN A 1020 -35.70 -40.64 -31.25
N PHE A 1021 -34.90 -40.28 -30.23
CA PHE A 1021 -33.60 -40.91 -29.99
C PHE A 1021 -33.67 -42.29 -29.33
N PHE A 1022 -34.80 -42.62 -28.68
CA PHE A 1022 -35.04 -43.94 -28.08
C PHE A 1022 -36.32 -44.61 -28.62
N PHE A 1023 -36.90 -44.08 -29.70
CA PHE A 1023 -38.14 -44.59 -30.30
C PHE A 1023 -38.01 -46.06 -30.75
N ALA A 1024 -36.88 -46.42 -31.38
CA ALA A 1024 -36.60 -47.80 -31.79
C ALA A 1024 -36.60 -48.74 -30.58
N ARG A 1025 -36.01 -48.31 -29.46
CA ARG A 1025 -36.03 -49.06 -28.21
C ARG A 1025 -37.45 -49.31 -27.69
N LEU A 1026 -38.35 -48.35 -27.89
CA LEU A 1026 -39.70 -48.38 -27.32
C LEU A 1026 -40.72 -49.21 -28.13
N TYR A 1027 -40.51 -49.37 -29.44
CA TYR A 1027 -41.50 -50.00 -30.33
C TYR A 1027 -40.93 -50.98 -31.37
N ASN A 1028 -39.65 -50.91 -31.70
CA ASN A 1028 -39.07 -51.70 -32.79
C ASN A 1028 -37.60 -52.06 -32.51
N PHE A 1029 -37.36 -52.63 -31.34
CA PHE A 1029 -36.02 -52.93 -30.86
C PHE A 1029 -35.37 -53.96 -31.78
N ASN A 1030 -34.20 -53.62 -32.31
CA ASN A 1030 -33.48 -54.41 -33.32
C ASN A 1030 -34.34 -54.82 -34.53
N GLY A 1031 -35.34 -54.02 -34.91
CA GLY A 1031 -36.18 -54.31 -36.08
C GLY A 1031 -37.22 -55.42 -35.87
N THR A 1032 -37.43 -55.87 -34.64
CA THR A 1032 -38.32 -57.01 -34.32
C THR A 1032 -39.81 -56.65 -34.30
N GLY A 1033 -40.17 -55.38 -34.45
CA GLY A 1033 -41.52 -54.86 -34.27
C GLY A 1033 -42.00 -54.87 -32.81
N ASN A 1034 -41.12 -55.20 -31.86
CA ASN A 1034 -41.42 -55.27 -30.43
C ASN A 1034 -40.52 -54.33 -29.62
N PRO A 1035 -40.95 -53.85 -28.43
CA PRO A 1035 -40.12 -53.05 -27.53
C PRO A 1035 -38.94 -53.86 -26.95
N ASP A 1036 -37.88 -53.16 -26.51
CA ASP A 1036 -36.71 -53.76 -25.85
C ASP A 1036 -37.14 -54.57 -24.60
N PRO A 1037 -36.82 -55.88 -24.55
CA PRO A 1037 -37.22 -56.73 -23.43
C PRO A 1037 -36.53 -56.34 -22.10
N THR A 1038 -35.40 -55.63 -22.15
CA THR A 1038 -34.67 -55.19 -20.94
C THR A 1038 -35.24 -53.92 -20.32
N LEU A 1039 -36.19 -53.26 -20.98
CA LEU A 1039 -36.84 -52.06 -20.47
C LEU A 1039 -38.04 -52.45 -19.61
N ASP A 1040 -38.04 -52.00 -18.35
CA ASP A 1040 -39.10 -52.28 -17.38
C ASP A 1040 -40.50 -52.01 -17.97
N SER A 1041 -41.42 -52.97 -17.83
CA SER A 1041 -42.72 -52.93 -18.49
C SER A 1041 -43.60 -51.78 -18.03
N SER A 1042 -43.49 -51.36 -16.76
CA SER A 1042 -44.28 -50.23 -16.23
C SER A 1042 -43.75 -48.90 -16.76
N TYR A 1043 -42.43 -48.76 -16.80
CA TYR A 1043 -41.79 -47.56 -17.32
C TYR A 1043 -41.95 -47.44 -18.83
N ARG A 1044 -41.90 -48.56 -19.56
CA ARG A 1044 -42.23 -48.62 -20.98
C ARG A 1044 -43.61 -48.04 -21.27
N GLN A 1045 -44.63 -48.42 -20.51
CA GLN A 1045 -45.99 -47.88 -20.71
C GLN A 1045 -46.05 -46.36 -20.49
N ILE A 1046 -45.32 -45.85 -19.49
CA ILE A 1046 -45.20 -44.40 -19.25
C ILE A 1046 -44.56 -43.73 -20.47
N LEU A 1047 -43.44 -44.25 -20.97
CA LEU A 1047 -42.77 -43.72 -22.14
C LEU A 1047 -43.65 -43.76 -23.38
N GLN A 1048 -44.44 -44.82 -23.58
CA GLN A 1048 -45.36 -44.93 -24.72
C GLN A 1048 -46.46 -43.88 -24.70
N SER A 1049 -46.92 -43.47 -23.51
CA SER A 1049 -47.89 -42.38 -23.37
C SER A 1049 -47.29 -40.99 -23.70
N GLN A 1050 -46.01 -40.79 -23.40
CA GLN A 1050 -45.29 -39.55 -23.66
C GLN A 1050 -44.78 -39.47 -25.10
N CYS A 1051 -44.45 -40.63 -25.68
CA CYS A 1051 -43.90 -40.82 -27.01
C CYS A 1051 -44.76 -41.84 -27.80
N PRO A 1052 -45.92 -41.42 -28.36
CA PRO A 1052 -46.84 -42.34 -29.03
C PRO A 1052 -46.26 -42.92 -30.33
N ILE A 1053 -46.70 -44.13 -30.70
CA ILE A 1053 -46.19 -44.88 -31.87
C ILE A 1053 -46.43 -44.16 -33.21
N ASP A 1054 -47.39 -43.23 -33.28
CA ASP A 1054 -47.65 -42.42 -34.47
C ASP A 1054 -46.59 -41.33 -34.72
N GLY A 1055 -45.63 -41.16 -33.79
CA GLY A 1055 -44.53 -40.21 -33.90
C GLY A 1055 -44.93 -38.75 -33.69
N SER A 1056 -46.19 -38.47 -33.34
CA SER A 1056 -46.74 -37.11 -33.19
C SER A 1056 -46.01 -36.26 -32.13
N LYS A 1057 -45.30 -36.91 -31.20
CA LYS A 1057 -44.53 -36.28 -30.12
C LYS A 1057 -43.02 -36.55 -30.20
N ASN A 1058 -42.47 -36.87 -31.37
CA ASN A 1058 -41.06 -37.25 -31.53
C ASN A 1058 -40.03 -36.22 -31.02
N THR A 1059 -40.37 -34.93 -30.97
CA THR A 1059 -39.52 -33.85 -30.44
C THR A 1059 -39.73 -33.59 -28.95
N SER A 1060 -40.70 -34.25 -28.31
CA SER A 1060 -40.93 -34.15 -26.87
C SER A 1060 -39.75 -34.74 -26.12
N VAL A 1061 -39.34 -34.08 -25.05
CA VAL A 1061 -38.18 -34.47 -24.25
C VAL A 1061 -38.62 -35.27 -23.03
N VAL A 1062 -37.86 -36.32 -22.72
CA VAL A 1062 -38.01 -37.17 -21.54
C VAL A 1062 -36.71 -37.12 -20.76
N ASN A 1063 -36.80 -37.03 -19.43
CA ASN A 1063 -35.63 -36.94 -18.56
C ASN A 1063 -34.85 -38.27 -18.57
N LEU A 1064 -33.52 -38.18 -18.63
CA LEU A 1064 -32.62 -39.34 -18.55
C LEU A 1064 -32.55 -39.90 -17.12
N ASP A 1065 -32.62 -39.03 -16.11
CA ASP A 1065 -32.86 -39.40 -14.71
C ASP A 1065 -34.34 -39.20 -14.35
N LEU A 1066 -34.99 -40.25 -13.87
CA LEU A 1066 -36.41 -40.22 -13.50
C LEU A 1066 -36.66 -39.79 -12.07
N THR A 1067 -35.65 -39.90 -11.21
CA THR A 1067 -35.78 -39.65 -9.79
C THR A 1067 -35.45 -38.19 -9.51
N THR A 1068 -34.36 -37.69 -10.09
CA THR A 1068 -33.84 -36.34 -9.85
C THR A 1068 -33.41 -35.69 -11.17
N PRO A 1069 -34.36 -35.44 -12.08
CA PRO A 1069 -34.11 -35.04 -13.47
C PRO A 1069 -33.29 -33.75 -13.68
N ASP A 1070 -33.16 -32.93 -12.65
CA ASP A 1070 -32.47 -31.63 -12.70
C ASP A 1070 -31.28 -31.56 -11.72
N THR A 1071 -30.91 -32.68 -11.09
CA THR A 1071 -29.85 -32.74 -10.07
C THR A 1071 -28.75 -33.69 -10.52
N VAL A 1072 -27.49 -33.25 -10.43
CA VAL A 1072 -26.35 -34.16 -10.58
C VAL A 1072 -26.25 -34.99 -9.30
N ASP A 1073 -26.68 -36.24 -9.33
CA ASP A 1073 -26.49 -37.17 -8.23
C ASP A 1073 -26.28 -38.60 -8.75
N ASN A 1074 -26.40 -39.60 -7.87
CA ASN A 1074 -26.19 -40.99 -8.22
C ASN A 1074 -27.48 -41.76 -8.58
N LYS A 1075 -28.65 -41.11 -8.62
CA LYS A 1075 -29.95 -41.76 -8.83
C LYS A 1075 -30.12 -42.28 -10.24
N TYR A 1076 -29.49 -41.64 -11.21
CA TYR A 1076 -29.38 -42.16 -12.57
C TYR A 1076 -28.88 -43.62 -12.59
N TYR A 1077 -27.84 -43.97 -11.83
CA TYR A 1077 -27.33 -45.35 -11.75
C TYR A 1077 -28.31 -46.31 -11.06
N SER A 1078 -29.13 -45.79 -10.14
CA SER A 1078 -30.22 -46.57 -9.53
C SER A 1078 -31.33 -46.88 -10.55
N ASN A 1079 -31.61 -45.97 -11.48
CA ASN A 1079 -32.54 -46.21 -12.58
C ASN A 1079 -32.03 -47.31 -13.51
N LEU A 1080 -30.72 -47.37 -13.77
CA LEU A 1080 -30.12 -48.45 -14.55
C LEU A 1080 -30.26 -49.81 -13.85
N GLN A 1081 -30.08 -49.87 -12.53
CA GLN A 1081 -30.32 -51.10 -11.76
C GLN A 1081 -31.78 -51.58 -11.84
N ALA A 1082 -32.71 -50.63 -11.91
CA ALA A 1082 -34.14 -50.90 -12.02
C ALA A 1082 -34.62 -51.18 -13.46
N GLN A 1083 -33.72 -51.33 -14.43
CA GLN A 1083 -34.06 -51.54 -15.85
C GLN A 1083 -34.84 -50.36 -16.47
N LYS A 1084 -34.60 -49.14 -15.97
CA LYS A 1084 -35.28 -47.90 -16.36
C LYS A 1084 -34.35 -46.89 -17.06
N GLY A 1085 -33.19 -47.33 -17.55
CA GLY A 1085 -32.35 -46.50 -18.41
C GLY A 1085 -33.09 -46.13 -19.69
N LEU A 1086 -33.15 -44.84 -20.01
CA LEU A 1086 -33.90 -44.36 -21.18
C LEU A 1086 -33.21 -44.75 -22.49
N LEU A 1087 -31.89 -44.56 -22.58
CA LEU A 1087 -31.08 -44.94 -23.74
C LEU A 1087 -30.57 -46.39 -23.60
N GLN A 1088 -30.56 -47.14 -24.69
CA GLN A 1088 -30.10 -48.54 -24.69
C GLN A 1088 -28.65 -48.65 -24.23
N SER A 1089 -27.77 -47.82 -24.79
CA SER A 1089 -26.35 -47.76 -24.43
C SER A 1089 -26.11 -47.65 -22.93
N ASP A 1090 -26.96 -46.88 -22.27
CA ASP A 1090 -26.86 -46.58 -20.85
C ASP A 1090 -27.32 -47.78 -20.02
N GLN A 1091 -28.42 -48.41 -20.43
CA GLN A 1091 -28.92 -49.61 -19.74
C GLN A 1091 -27.95 -50.79 -19.86
N GLU A 1092 -27.19 -50.89 -20.96
CA GLU A 1092 -26.16 -51.91 -21.13
C GLU A 1092 -25.02 -51.81 -20.10
N LEU A 1093 -24.74 -50.62 -19.55
CA LEU A 1093 -23.75 -50.45 -18.47
C LEU A 1093 -24.02 -51.37 -17.27
N PHE A 1094 -25.29 -51.74 -17.07
CA PHE A 1094 -25.71 -52.66 -16.01
C PHE A 1094 -26.21 -54.01 -16.54
N SER A 1095 -26.91 -54.02 -17.68
CA SER A 1095 -27.61 -55.20 -18.20
C SER A 1095 -26.73 -56.22 -18.92
N THR A 1096 -25.50 -55.87 -19.32
CA THR A 1096 -24.57 -56.83 -19.93
C THR A 1096 -24.02 -57.81 -18.87
N PRO A 1097 -24.25 -59.14 -18.99
CA PRO A 1097 -23.75 -60.11 -18.02
C PRO A 1097 -22.22 -60.09 -17.91
N ASN A 1098 -21.69 -60.05 -16.68
CA ASN A 1098 -20.25 -60.04 -16.36
C ASN A 1098 -19.44 -58.82 -16.85
N ALA A 1099 -20.08 -57.70 -17.21
CA ALA A 1099 -19.36 -56.48 -17.57
C ALA A 1099 -18.70 -55.83 -16.33
N SER A 1100 -17.48 -55.31 -16.50
CA SER A 1100 -16.77 -54.58 -15.45
C SER A 1100 -17.51 -53.31 -15.00
N THR A 1101 -18.37 -52.77 -15.88
CA THR A 1101 -19.22 -51.60 -15.62
C THR A 1101 -20.33 -51.88 -14.61
N THR A 1102 -20.84 -53.12 -14.51
CA THR A 1102 -21.91 -53.48 -13.57
C THR A 1102 -21.50 -53.22 -12.12
N ALA A 1103 -20.24 -53.53 -11.77
CA ALA A 1103 -19.69 -53.24 -10.45
C ALA A 1103 -19.59 -51.73 -10.17
N ILE A 1104 -19.24 -50.94 -11.18
CA ILE A 1104 -19.16 -49.47 -11.07
C ILE A 1104 -20.54 -48.88 -10.89
N VAL A 1105 -21.54 -49.32 -11.66
CA VAL A 1105 -22.94 -48.89 -11.52
C VAL A 1105 -23.46 -49.22 -10.12
N ASN A 1106 -23.20 -50.42 -9.60
CA ASN A 1106 -23.57 -50.81 -8.24
C ASN A 1106 -22.91 -49.93 -7.17
N ASN A 1107 -21.62 -49.63 -7.33
CA ASN A 1107 -20.89 -48.81 -6.36
C ASN A 1107 -21.34 -47.34 -6.39
N PHE A 1108 -21.56 -46.79 -7.58
CA PHE A 1108 -22.01 -45.41 -7.73
C PHE A 1108 -23.46 -45.25 -7.27
N SER A 1109 -24.37 -46.16 -7.62
CA SER A 1109 -25.75 -46.09 -7.15
C SER A 1109 -25.86 -46.19 -5.62
N ALA A 1110 -24.98 -46.96 -4.99
CA ALA A 1110 -24.93 -47.10 -3.53
C ALA A 1110 -24.22 -45.94 -2.81
N ASN A 1111 -23.27 -45.25 -3.46
CA ASN A 1111 -22.41 -44.27 -2.81
C ASN A 1111 -22.23 -42.99 -3.65
N GLN A 1112 -22.96 -41.95 -3.28
CA GLN A 1112 -22.96 -40.64 -3.96
C GLN A 1112 -21.62 -39.90 -3.82
N THR A 1113 -20.93 -40.05 -2.68
CA THR A 1113 -19.61 -39.44 -2.48
C THR A 1113 -18.59 -40.07 -3.44
N LEU A 1114 -18.58 -41.40 -3.54
CA LEU A 1114 -17.70 -42.11 -4.46
C LEU A 1114 -17.99 -41.73 -5.93
N PHE A 1115 -19.28 -41.61 -6.28
CA PHE A 1115 -19.68 -41.11 -7.60
C PHE A 1115 -19.12 -39.71 -7.87
N PHE A 1116 -19.31 -38.74 -6.96
CA PHE A 1116 -18.82 -37.37 -7.18
C PHE A 1116 -17.29 -37.26 -7.23
N GLU A 1117 -16.58 -38.01 -6.39
CA GLU A 1117 -15.12 -38.06 -6.41
C GLU A 1117 -14.61 -38.62 -7.73
N ALA A 1118 -15.16 -39.75 -8.17
CA ALA A 1118 -14.81 -40.36 -9.44
C ALA A 1118 -15.22 -39.49 -10.64
N PHE A 1119 -16.40 -38.84 -10.58
CA PHE A 1119 -16.88 -37.91 -11.60
C PHE A 1119 -15.95 -36.70 -11.72
N ARG A 1120 -15.58 -36.05 -10.62
CA ARG A 1120 -14.63 -34.92 -10.62
C ARG A 1120 -13.28 -35.32 -11.22
N ALA A 1121 -12.73 -36.46 -10.77
CA ALA A 1121 -11.46 -36.96 -11.29
C ALA A 1121 -11.54 -37.27 -12.81
N SER A 1122 -12.68 -37.79 -13.26
CA SER A 1122 -12.89 -38.15 -14.67
C SER A 1122 -13.12 -36.91 -15.55
N MET A 1123 -13.77 -35.86 -15.05
CA MET A 1123 -13.93 -34.58 -15.76
C MET A 1123 -12.59 -33.84 -15.93
N ILE A 1124 -11.72 -33.90 -14.92
CA ILE A 1124 -10.34 -33.38 -15.03
C ILE A 1124 -9.56 -34.19 -16.07
N LYS A 1125 -9.67 -35.52 -16.05
CA LYS A 1125 -9.03 -36.37 -17.06
C LYS A 1125 -9.56 -36.07 -18.45
N MET A 1126 -10.88 -35.96 -18.63
CA MET A 1126 -11.53 -35.66 -19.91
C MET A 1126 -11.11 -34.30 -20.46
N GLY A 1127 -10.98 -33.28 -19.61
CA GLY A 1127 -10.45 -31.97 -19.98
C GLY A 1127 -8.99 -31.99 -20.43
N ASN A 1128 -8.26 -33.07 -20.13
CA ASN A 1128 -6.86 -33.27 -20.49
C ASN A 1128 -6.68 -34.28 -21.65
N ILE A 1129 -7.75 -34.86 -22.20
CA ILE A 1129 -7.65 -35.80 -23.34
C ILE A 1129 -7.40 -35.00 -24.62
N GLY A 1130 -6.24 -35.23 -25.24
CA GLY A 1130 -5.94 -34.72 -26.59
C GLY A 1130 -5.85 -33.20 -26.69
N VAL A 1131 -5.52 -32.50 -25.60
CA VAL A 1131 -5.36 -31.05 -25.60
C VAL A 1131 -4.18 -30.66 -26.49
N LEU A 1132 -4.47 -29.90 -27.54
CA LEU A 1132 -3.47 -29.40 -28.46
C LEU A 1132 -2.80 -28.18 -27.84
N THR A 1133 -1.52 -28.29 -27.50
CA THR A 1133 -0.72 -27.21 -26.92
C THR A 1133 0.35 -26.72 -27.90
N GLY A 1134 0.63 -25.42 -27.90
CA GLY A 1134 1.64 -24.82 -28.79
C GLY A 1134 1.24 -24.90 -30.26
N SER A 1135 2.20 -25.18 -31.15
CA SER A 1135 1.97 -25.24 -32.61
C SER A 1135 1.09 -26.40 -33.09
N ASN A 1136 0.74 -27.33 -32.19
CA ASN A 1136 -0.12 -28.46 -32.51
C ASN A 1136 -1.61 -28.12 -32.48
N GLY A 1137 -1.99 -26.92 -32.00
CA GLY A 1137 -3.37 -26.42 -31.94
C GLY A 1137 -3.45 -24.93 -32.25
N GLU A 1138 -4.66 -24.41 -32.46
CA GLU A 1138 -4.89 -22.99 -32.70
C GLU A 1138 -6.02 -22.44 -31.83
N ILE A 1139 -5.90 -21.17 -31.49
CA ILE A 1139 -6.99 -20.43 -30.84
C ILE A 1139 -7.97 -20.04 -31.94
N ARG A 1140 -9.11 -20.73 -32.00
CA ARG A 1140 -10.13 -20.49 -33.02
C ARG A 1140 -10.93 -19.22 -32.71
N LYS A 1141 -11.08 -18.36 -33.71
CA LYS A 1141 -11.95 -17.18 -33.65
C LYS A 1141 -13.43 -17.55 -33.56
N GLN A 1142 -13.80 -18.74 -34.04
CA GLN A 1142 -15.10 -19.36 -33.81
C GLN A 1142 -14.86 -20.82 -33.40
N CYS A 1143 -15.32 -21.25 -32.23
CA CYS A 1143 -14.95 -22.57 -31.69
C CYS A 1143 -15.26 -23.74 -32.63
N ASN A 1144 -16.28 -23.58 -33.50
CA ASN A 1144 -16.71 -24.54 -34.51
C ASN A 1144 -15.98 -24.43 -35.87
N LEU A 1145 -15.13 -23.42 -36.11
CA LEU A 1145 -14.39 -23.22 -37.36
C LEU A 1145 -12.89 -23.08 -37.12
N VAL A 1146 -12.11 -23.77 -37.95
CA VAL A 1146 -10.66 -23.55 -38.02
C VAL A 1146 -10.40 -22.19 -38.67
N ASN A 1147 -9.42 -21.43 -38.19
CA ASN A 1147 -9.15 -20.10 -38.72
C ASN A 1147 -8.69 -20.18 -40.19
N SER A 1148 -9.35 -19.41 -41.06
CA SER A 1148 -9.01 -19.33 -42.48
C SER A 1148 -7.77 -18.45 -42.70
N ASN A 1149 -6.57 -18.99 -42.49
CA ASN A 1149 -5.30 -18.52 -43.10
C ASN A 1149 -4.06 -19.41 -42.74
N SER A 1150 -4.17 -20.74 -42.78
CA SER A 1150 -3.01 -21.63 -42.65
C SER A 1150 -2.82 -22.54 -43.88
N MET A 1151 -2.07 -22.06 -44.88
CA MET A 1151 -1.34 -22.89 -45.85
C MET A 1151 0.09 -22.32 -45.92
N GLY A 1152 1.21 -23.05 -45.79
CA GLY A 1152 1.52 -24.47 -45.56
C GLY A 1152 2.94 -24.55 -44.91
N LEU A 1153 3.58 -25.68 -44.60
CA LEU A 1153 3.56 -27.03 -45.16
C LEU A 1153 4.06 -28.04 -44.11
N ALA A 1154 3.37 -29.18 -43.96
CA ALA A 1154 3.93 -30.50 -44.18
C ALA A 1154 2.81 -31.56 -44.16
N ASN A 1155 2.56 -32.13 -45.35
CA ASN A 1155 1.76 -33.34 -45.57
C ASN A 1155 2.36 -34.52 -44.80
N VAL A 1156 1.52 -35.27 -44.08
CA VAL A 1156 1.53 -36.73 -44.18
C VAL A 1156 0.12 -37.20 -44.53
N SER A 1157 0.05 -37.79 -45.70
CA SER A 1157 -1.08 -38.44 -46.34
C SER A 1157 -1.53 -39.70 -45.59
N SER A 1158 -2.84 -39.92 -45.63
CA SER A 1158 -3.53 -41.21 -45.73
C SER A 1158 -3.07 -42.35 -44.82
N ASN A 1159 -3.94 -42.74 -43.88
CA ASN A 1159 -4.60 -44.04 -44.01
C ASN A 1159 -5.91 -44.12 -43.21
N LYS A 1160 -6.89 -44.69 -43.91
CA LYS A 1160 -8.12 -45.28 -43.38
C LYS A 1160 -7.78 -46.41 -42.41
N GLU A 1161 -8.82 -46.80 -41.66
CA GLU A 1161 -8.92 -47.92 -40.73
C GLU A 1161 -8.41 -47.60 -39.32
N PHE A 1162 -9.35 -47.48 -38.37
CA PHE A 1162 -9.44 -48.36 -37.20
C PHE A 1162 -10.63 -47.92 -36.32
N PHE A 1163 -11.83 -48.29 -36.77
CA PHE A 1163 -12.79 -48.92 -35.87
C PHE A 1163 -12.98 -50.33 -36.42
N SER A 1164 -12.12 -51.24 -35.99
CA SER A 1164 -12.44 -52.65 -35.92
C SER A 1164 -12.14 -53.10 -34.49
N GLU A 1165 -13.12 -53.80 -33.93
CA GLU A 1165 -13.00 -54.65 -32.76
C GLU A 1165 -11.75 -55.54 -32.86
N ASP A 1166 -10.96 -55.55 -31.79
CA ASP A 1166 -10.37 -56.74 -31.15
C ASP A 1166 -9.01 -56.44 -30.49
N GLY A 1167 -8.98 -56.68 -29.18
CA GLY A 1167 -7.79 -57.08 -28.43
C GLY A 1167 -6.77 -55.99 -28.09
N MET A 1168 -6.96 -55.32 -26.94
CA MET A 1168 -5.79 -54.95 -26.13
C MET A 1168 -5.88 -55.58 -24.75
N ASP A 1169 -5.05 -56.60 -24.65
CA ASP A 1169 -4.65 -57.42 -23.52
C ASP A 1169 -4.34 -56.59 -22.27
N THR A 1170 -4.98 -56.98 -21.18
CA THR A 1170 -4.66 -56.59 -19.82
C THR A 1170 -3.24 -57.07 -19.45
N LYS A 1171 -2.26 -56.18 -19.39
CA LYS A 1171 -1.13 -56.29 -18.45
C LYS A 1171 -0.25 -55.04 -18.41
N ASN A 1172 0.05 -54.66 -17.17
CA ASN A 1172 1.08 -53.70 -16.75
C ASN A 1172 0.79 -52.22 -17.02
N ILE A 1173 0.20 -51.56 -16.02
CA ILE A 1173 0.96 -50.72 -15.07
C ILE A 1173 0.17 -50.73 -13.76
N GLU A 1174 0.40 -51.80 -12.98
CA GLU A 1174 0.39 -51.70 -11.53
C GLU A 1174 1.72 -51.10 -11.08
N ASN A 1175 1.67 -50.50 -9.89
CA ASN A 1175 2.74 -50.17 -8.96
C ASN A 1175 3.19 -48.72 -8.78
N GLN A 1176 3.14 -48.38 -7.48
CA GLN A 1176 3.77 -47.30 -6.71
C GLN A 1176 2.91 -46.05 -6.49
N PHE A 1177 1.97 -46.05 -5.52
CA PHE A 1177 2.15 -45.97 -4.03
C PHE A 1177 2.71 -44.61 -3.55
N LEU A 1178 2.40 -44.02 -2.39
CA LEU A 1178 1.53 -44.23 -1.21
C LEU A 1178 1.66 -42.91 -0.39
N VAL A 1179 0.64 -42.48 0.35
CA VAL A 1179 0.52 -42.64 1.81
C VAL A 1179 1.84 -42.60 2.62
N SER A 1180 1.85 -41.68 3.58
CA SER A 1180 2.54 -41.66 4.88
C SER A 1180 3.95 -41.09 5.03
N LYS A 1181 4.05 -40.22 6.05
CA LYS A 1181 5.25 -39.71 6.72
C LYS A 1181 6.06 -40.84 7.38
N MET A 1182 7.40 -40.75 7.35
CA MET A 1182 8.26 -40.48 8.53
C MET A 1182 9.75 -40.73 8.23
N ASN A 1183 10.57 -39.92 8.92
CA ASN A 1183 11.99 -40.13 9.27
C ASN A 1183 13.09 -39.88 8.23
N ASN A 1184 13.62 -38.66 8.33
CA ASN A 1184 14.96 -38.31 8.79
C ASN A 1184 16.20 -38.92 8.12
N GLN A 1185 17.17 -38.02 7.93
CA GLN A 1185 18.61 -38.19 7.70
C GLN A 1185 19.14 -38.25 6.27
N ASN A 1186 19.93 -37.21 5.99
CA ASN A 1186 21.09 -37.15 5.12
C ASN A 1186 20.84 -37.30 3.59
N ALA A 1187 20.68 -36.24 2.79
CA ALA A 1187 21.68 -35.25 2.38
C ALA A 1187 22.49 -35.55 1.11
N THR A 1188 22.82 -34.47 0.37
CA THR A 1188 23.43 -34.37 -0.98
C THR A 1188 22.72 -35.11 -2.10
N LYS A 1189 22.43 -34.46 -3.24
CA LYS A 1189 23.25 -33.50 -3.99
C LYS A 1189 22.38 -32.44 -4.65
#